data_AF-A0AAE0EKJ8-F1
#
_entry.id   AF-A0AAE0EKJ8-F1
#
_cell.length_a   1.000
_cell.length_b   1.000
_cell.length_c   1.000
_cell.angle_alpha   90.00
_cell.angle_beta   90.00
_cell.angle_gamma   90.00
#
_symmetry.space_group_name_H-M   'P 1'
#
loop_
_entity.id
_entity.type
_entity.pdbx_description
1 polymer ?
#
loop_
_entity_poly.entity_id
_entity_poly.type
_entity_poly.pdbx_seq_one_letter_code
_entity_poly.pdbx_strand_id
1 'polypeptide(L)'
;MKGLSIIFLVLCLFLVSFFIDDTRAVDDYQANINNGVYIVYMGAAATSNGYYHAQLLDSLLKRNEYALVHSYKHGFSGFAARVSAEEALELSKKPGVVSVFPDPLLKLHTTRSWDFLKYQTDLLIDSNPHSNSDSQESDTIIGILDTGIWPESESFNDKNMGPIPTRWKGSCMKGNDDSSSFSCNRKIIGAKFYTDDDDLTAEYHTQSPRDMIGHGTHVAATAAGSVVQNASYYGLAMGSAKGGSPGSRIAMYRVCSPEGCRGSNILAAFDDAIADGVDVLSLSLGASSGFAPELSSDPIAIGAFHAVEQGITVVCSAGNSGPDSETVVNDAPWLLTVAASTIDRDFQSLVMVGDGRVFKGEAINFSTLKKSPVHPLINAKSAKKSDADEDEARRCNPESLDESLIEGAIVVCHNDNELSTDEIKEQMQELGAIGVVVGNDKQGAVASNYGAFPMTVISSKDEAEILAYINSTRNPVATILPTDAVTPYMPAPVIAHFSSRGPANSRNILKPDITAPGVNILAAWKGNDTQEALPGKEPPLFNVISGTSMSCPHVSGIAASVKHQNPSWSPSAIRSAIMTTATQINNKKVAITADSGSIATPYDFGAGEISPTAPLQPGLVYETDTIDYLNFLCYSGYNISKIKVIAATIPENFTCPKESSIDLISNINYPSISISGFKESRTVTRTATNVAGDDQSSYVVSTDAPKDINVKVIPGKLQFLKNGQKLSYQVTFTSTVSLLKEDLFGSITWSNGKYKVRIPFVVSSSTSNKGSDN
;
A
#
# COMPACT_ATOMS: atom_id res chain seq x y z
N MET A 1 -37.04 -58.01 49.68
CA MET A 1 -36.70 -59.06 48.69
C MET A 1 -36.00 -58.39 47.53
N LYS A 2 -34.76 -58.82 47.23
CA LYS A 2 -33.87 -58.39 46.12
C LYS A 2 -33.51 -56.89 46.13
N GLY A 3 -32.40 -56.40 46.69
CA GLY A 3 -31.09 -57.01 46.90
C GLY A 3 -30.21 -56.84 45.66
N LEU A 4 -29.24 -55.93 45.73
CA LEU A 4 -28.03 -55.82 44.89
C LEU A 4 -28.23 -55.81 43.36
N SER A 5 -28.23 -54.62 42.75
CA SER A 5 -27.56 -54.42 41.44
C SER A 5 -27.39 -52.95 40.98
N ILE A 6 -27.60 -51.95 41.84
CA ILE A 6 -27.70 -50.52 41.45
C ILE A 6 -26.41 -49.71 41.76
N ILE A 7 -25.33 -50.37 42.20
CA ILE A 7 -24.04 -49.70 42.51
C ILE A 7 -22.92 -50.09 41.51
N PHE A 8 -23.22 -50.85 40.45
CA PHE A 8 -22.21 -51.27 39.46
C PHE A 8 -22.37 -50.67 38.05
N LEU A 9 -23.38 -49.83 37.79
CA LEU A 9 -23.48 -49.08 36.53
C LEU A 9 -23.08 -47.60 36.66
N VAL A 10 -22.90 -47.10 37.88
CA VAL A 10 -22.47 -45.72 38.15
C VAL A 10 -20.95 -45.55 37.97
N LEU A 11 -20.20 -46.64 37.77
CA LEU A 11 -18.75 -46.61 37.48
C LEU A 11 -18.38 -46.70 35.99
N CYS A 12 -19.35 -46.93 35.08
CA CYS A 12 -19.13 -46.81 33.62
C CYS A 12 -19.72 -45.53 33.02
N LEU A 13 -20.51 -44.77 33.79
CA LEU A 13 -21.02 -43.44 33.42
C LEU A 13 -19.99 -42.31 33.60
N PHE A 14 -18.73 -42.64 33.91
CA PHE A 14 -17.61 -41.68 34.00
C PHE A 14 -16.44 -41.98 33.03
N LEU A 15 -16.58 -43.01 32.17
CA LEU A 15 -15.52 -43.40 31.22
C LEU A 15 -15.98 -43.52 29.75
N VAL A 16 -17.20 -43.06 29.42
CA VAL A 16 -17.67 -42.90 28.03
C VAL A 16 -18.04 -41.43 27.74
N SER A 17 -17.61 -40.50 28.59
CA SER A 17 -17.73 -39.05 28.38
C SER A 17 -16.58 -38.46 27.55
N PHE A 18 -15.89 -39.29 26.74
CA PHE A 18 -14.72 -38.86 25.96
C PHE A 18 -14.69 -39.33 24.50
N PHE A 19 -15.72 -40.04 24.03
CA PHE A 19 -15.89 -40.33 22.61
C PHE A 19 -17.40 -40.40 22.32
N ILE A 20 -17.86 -39.68 21.29
CA ILE A 20 -19.26 -39.37 20.92
C ILE A 20 -19.76 -38.02 21.46
N ASP A 21 -19.11 -36.93 21.08
CA ASP A 21 -19.79 -35.63 20.88
C ASP A 21 -19.40 -34.97 19.54
N ASP A 22 -18.81 -35.75 18.62
CA ASP A 22 -18.37 -35.32 17.29
C ASP A 22 -19.39 -35.65 16.17
N THR A 23 -20.62 -35.97 16.54
CA THR A 23 -21.70 -36.26 15.57
C THR A 23 -22.90 -35.31 15.65
N ARG A 24 -22.92 -34.37 16.61
CA ARG A 24 -24.00 -33.37 16.71
C ARG A 24 -23.80 -32.10 15.87
N ALA A 25 -22.58 -31.83 15.41
CA ALA A 25 -22.30 -30.66 14.56
C ALA A 25 -22.66 -30.88 13.08
N VAL A 26 -22.88 -32.14 12.65
CA VAL A 26 -23.26 -32.45 11.26
C VAL A 26 -24.78 -32.48 11.09
N ASP A 27 -25.53 -32.89 12.11
CA ASP A 27 -27.00 -32.89 12.07
C ASP A 27 -27.63 -31.50 12.26
N ASP A 28 -26.93 -30.55 12.90
CA ASP A 28 -27.42 -29.16 13.05
C ASP A 28 -27.25 -28.31 11.77
N TYR A 29 -26.50 -28.80 10.78
CA TYR A 29 -26.36 -28.15 9.47
C TYR A 29 -27.50 -28.52 8.51
N GLN A 30 -28.13 -29.69 8.69
CA GLN A 30 -29.29 -30.10 7.88
C GLN A 30 -30.63 -29.63 8.44
N ALA A 31 -30.71 -29.25 9.71
CA ALA A 31 -31.94 -28.75 10.34
C ALA A 31 -32.28 -27.28 9.99
N ASN A 32 -31.34 -26.50 9.44
CA ASN A 32 -31.57 -25.08 9.08
C ASN A 32 -31.97 -24.84 7.60
N ILE A 33 -32.24 -25.89 6.83
CA ILE A 33 -32.70 -25.78 5.43
C ILE A 33 -34.17 -25.31 5.33
N ASN A 34 -34.91 -25.26 6.45
CA ASN A 34 -36.35 -25.05 6.45
C ASN A 34 -36.84 -23.59 6.60
N ASN A 35 -35.99 -22.55 6.55
CA ASN A 35 -36.39 -21.14 6.33
C ASN A 35 -35.16 -20.21 6.15
N GLY A 36 -34.43 -20.38 5.05
CA GLY A 36 -33.28 -19.52 4.71
C GLY A 36 -33.71 -18.17 4.12
N VAL A 37 -32.84 -17.15 4.18
CA VAL A 37 -33.06 -15.91 3.42
C VAL A 37 -32.57 -16.17 1.98
N TYR A 38 -33.41 -15.85 1.00
CA TYR A 38 -33.08 -15.92 -0.42
C TYR A 38 -33.23 -14.54 -1.06
N ILE A 39 -32.34 -14.25 -2.00
CA ILE A 39 -32.36 -13.03 -2.81
C ILE A 39 -33.05 -13.35 -4.14
N VAL A 40 -34.10 -12.60 -4.47
CA VAL A 40 -34.83 -12.63 -5.74
C VAL A 40 -34.43 -11.43 -6.57
N TYR A 41 -33.60 -11.65 -7.59
CA TYR A 41 -33.15 -10.60 -8.51
C TYR A 41 -34.06 -10.55 -9.73
N MET A 42 -34.55 -9.35 -10.08
CA MET A 42 -35.56 -9.13 -11.13
C MET A 42 -35.07 -8.22 -12.27
N GLY A 43 -33.75 -7.95 -12.33
CA GLY A 43 -33.14 -7.18 -13.42
C GLY A 43 -33.14 -5.66 -13.21
N ALA A 44 -32.82 -4.90 -14.25
CA ALA A 44 -32.76 -3.44 -14.19
C ALA A 44 -34.12 -2.81 -13.88
N ALA A 45 -34.14 -1.68 -13.15
CA ALA A 45 -35.37 -1.06 -12.67
C ALA A 45 -36.19 -0.47 -13.84
N ALA A 46 -37.21 -1.18 -14.31
CA ALA A 46 -38.36 -0.54 -14.95
C ALA A 46 -39.26 0.09 -13.87
N THR A 47 -40.03 1.12 -14.22
CA THR A 47 -40.94 1.92 -13.37
C THR A 47 -42.05 1.09 -12.70
N SER A 48 -41.66 0.15 -11.84
CA SER A 48 -42.53 -0.72 -11.08
C SER A 48 -42.59 -0.26 -9.62
N ASN A 49 -43.81 0.02 -9.17
CA ASN A 49 -44.08 0.40 -7.78
C ASN A 49 -43.85 -0.81 -6.87
N GLY A 50 -43.33 -0.59 -5.66
CA GLY A 50 -43.02 -1.63 -4.66
C GLY A 50 -44.17 -2.58 -4.28
N TYR A 51 -45.39 -2.30 -4.73
CA TYR A 51 -46.53 -3.22 -4.70
C TYR A 51 -46.29 -4.53 -5.48
N TYR A 52 -45.47 -4.54 -6.52
CA TYR A 52 -45.21 -5.73 -7.34
C TYR A 52 -44.38 -6.80 -6.60
N HIS A 53 -43.41 -6.39 -5.78
CA HIS A 53 -42.60 -7.32 -4.97
C HIS A 53 -43.45 -8.01 -3.89
N ALA A 54 -44.32 -7.25 -3.23
CA ALA A 54 -45.25 -7.79 -2.24
C ALA A 54 -46.28 -8.74 -2.87
N GLN A 55 -46.85 -8.42 -4.05
CA GLN A 55 -47.76 -9.31 -4.77
C GLN A 55 -47.09 -10.61 -5.24
N LEU A 56 -45.84 -10.55 -5.72
CA LEU A 56 -45.13 -11.75 -6.16
C LEU A 56 -44.85 -12.69 -4.98
N LEU A 57 -44.48 -12.13 -3.82
CA LEU A 57 -44.24 -12.88 -2.59
C LEU A 57 -45.55 -13.43 -1.98
N ASP A 58 -46.63 -12.64 -1.98
CA ASP A 58 -47.96 -13.03 -1.48
C ASP A 58 -48.62 -14.10 -2.35
N SER A 59 -48.24 -14.21 -3.64
CA SER A 59 -48.69 -15.29 -4.53
C SER A 59 -48.20 -16.69 -4.14
N LEU A 60 -47.21 -16.77 -3.23
CA LEU A 60 -46.56 -18.02 -2.81
C LEU A 60 -46.74 -18.28 -1.32
N LEU A 61 -46.78 -17.24 -0.49
CA LEU A 61 -46.92 -17.38 0.95
C LEU A 61 -48.38 -17.30 1.37
N LYS A 62 -48.90 -18.37 1.99
CA LYS A 62 -50.16 -18.26 2.75
C LYS A 62 -49.91 -17.40 3.99
N ARG A 63 -50.06 -16.09 3.85
CA ARG A 63 -50.03 -15.05 4.91
C ARG A 63 -48.83 -15.17 5.86
N ASN A 64 -47.71 -14.56 5.49
CA ASN A 64 -46.73 -14.14 6.49
C ASN A 64 -46.15 -12.76 6.11
N GLU A 65 -46.70 -11.70 6.71
CA GLU A 65 -46.29 -10.30 6.50
C GLU A 65 -44.82 -10.04 6.86
N TYR A 66 -44.15 -10.97 7.55
CA TYR A 66 -42.77 -10.86 8.02
C TYR A 66 -41.75 -11.60 7.15
N ALA A 67 -42.17 -12.19 6.01
CA ALA A 67 -41.25 -12.93 5.15
C ALA A 67 -40.36 -12.03 4.29
N LEU A 68 -40.81 -10.81 3.97
CA LEU A 68 -40.01 -9.84 3.23
C LEU A 68 -38.94 -9.22 4.15
N VAL A 69 -37.67 -9.39 3.79
CA VAL A 69 -36.53 -8.84 4.52
C VAL A 69 -36.17 -7.46 3.98
N HIS A 70 -35.98 -7.34 2.66
CA HIS A 70 -35.61 -6.10 1.99
C HIS A 70 -36.22 -6.01 0.58
N SER A 71 -36.42 -4.78 0.08
CA SER A 71 -36.89 -4.51 -1.29
C SER A 71 -35.96 -3.51 -1.98
N TYR A 72 -35.48 -3.87 -3.17
CA TYR A 72 -34.54 -3.09 -3.98
C TYR A 72 -35.27 -2.50 -5.19
N LYS A 73 -35.25 -1.16 -5.34
CA LYS A 73 -36.08 -0.46 -6.35
C LYS A 73 -35.41 0.74 -7.03
N HIS A 74 -34.18 1.06 -6.66
CA HIS A 74 -33.55 2.35 -7.02
C HIS A 74 -32.49 2.26 -8.14
N GLY A 75 -31.85 1.09 -8.34
CA GLY A 75 -30.95 0.83 -9.47
C GLY A 75 -31.25 -0.48 -10.21
N PHE A 76 -32.00 -1.38 -9.55
CA PHE A 76 -32.46 -2.66 -10.05
C PHE A 76 -33.71 -3.05 -9.26
N SER A 77 -34.51 -3.95 -9.81
CA SER A 77 -35.68 -4.54 -9.15
C SER A 77 -35.29 -5.87 -8.51
N GLY A 78 -35.78 -6.10 -7.30
CA GLY A 78 -35.60 -7.36 -6.58
C GLY A 78 -35.97 -7.23 -5.11
N PHE A 79 -35.92 -8.34 -4.38
CA PHE A 79 -36.16 -8.36 -2.94
C PHE A 79 -35.45 -9.54 -2.26
N ALA A 80 -35.25 -9.46 -0.95
CA ALA A 80 -34.81 -10.56 -0.12
C ALA A 80 -35.98 -11.05 0.74
N ALA A 81 -36.18 -12.36 0.84
CA ALA A 81 -37.26 -12.96 1.62
C ALA A 81 -36.83 -14.24 2.34
N ARG A 82 -37.43 -14.51 3.50
CA ARG A 82 -37.33 -15.78 4.22
C ARG A 82 -38.30 -16.77 3.59
N VAL A 83 -37.77 -17.77 2.90
CA VAL A 83 -38.53 -18.78 2.14
C VAL A 83 -37.82 -20.13 2.20
N SER A 84 -38.55 -21.22 1.92
CA SER A 84 -37.94 -22.55 1.75
C SER A 84 -37.17 -22.66 0.43
N ALA A 85 -36.32 -23.68 0.29
CA ALA A 85 -35.63 -23.95 -0.97
C ALA A 85 -36.60 -24.27 -2.12
N GLU A 86 -37.71 -24.96 -1.83
CA GLU A 86 -38.76 -25.25 -2.79
C GLU A 86 -39.49 -23.97 -3.23
N GLU A 87 -39.80 -23.08 -2.30
CA GLU A 87 -40.41 -21.77 -2.58
C GLU A 87 -39.47 -20.88 -3.41
N ALA A 88 -38.17 -20.90 -3.12
CA ALA A 88 -37.15 -20.22 -3.90
C ALA A 88 -37.07 -20.73 -5.35
N LEU A 89 -37.20 -22.05 -5.56
CA LEU A 89 -37.25 -22.65 -6.90
C LEU A 89 -38.54 -22.30 -7.66
N GLU A 90 -39.67 -22.16 -6.97
CA GLU A 90 -40.91 -21.68 -7.58
C GLU A 90 -40.84 -20.19 -7.95
N LEU A 91 -40.20 -19.37 -7.11
CA LEU A 91 -39.90 -17.96 -7.40
C LEU A 91 -39.02 -17.83 -8.66
N SER A 92 -38.01 -18.68 -8.83
CA SER A 92 -37.08 -18.61 -9.97
C SER A 92 -37.75 -18.88 -11.32
N LYS A 93 -38.94 -19.48 -11.33
CA LYS A 93 -39.73 -19.76 -12.54
C LYS A 93 -40.70 -18.63 -12.90
N LYS A 94 -40.84 -17.59 -12.07
CA LYS A 94 -41.83 -16.53 -12.27
C LYS A 94 -41.38 -15.53 -13.35
N PRO A 95 -42.32 -15.05 -14.20
CA PRO A 95 -42.02 -14.00 -15.17
C PRO A 95 -41.47 -12.74 -14.49
N GLY A 96 -40.34 -12.23 -15.00
CA GLY A 96 -39.65 -11.06 -14.45
C GLY A 96 -38.65 -11.35 -13.34
N VAL A 97 -38.49 -12.61 -12.92
CA VAL A 97 -37.39 -13.03 -12.04
C VAL A 97 -36.23 -13.50 -12.89
N VAL A 98 -35.05 -12.90 -12.67
CA VAL A 98 -33.79 -13.22 -13.37
C VAL A 98 -33.07 -14.37 -12.67
N SER A 99 -32.97 -14.32 -11.35
CA SER A 99 -32.37 -15.38 -10.55
C SER A 99 -32.88 -15.37 -9.11
N VAL A 100 -32.85 -16.54 -8.48
CA VAL A 100 -33.11 -16.71 -7.04
C VAL A 100 -32.00 -17.56 -6.45
N PHE A 101 -31.38 -17.08 -5.38
CA PHE A 101 -30.26 -17.77 -4.74
C PHE A 101 -30.25 -17.52 -3.23
N PRO A 102 -29.69 -18.45 -2.42
CA PRO A 102 -29.54 -18.25 -0.98
C PRO A 102 -28.71 -16.99 -0.70
N ASP A 103 -29.06 -16.24 0.35
CA ASP A 103 -28.28 -15.10 0.82
C ASP A 103 -26.88 -15.56 1.28
N PRO A 104 -25.80 -15.21 0.55
CA PRO A 104 -24.49 -15.76 0.82
C PRO A 104 -23.83 -15.08 2.02
N LEU A 105 -23.33 -15.87 2.98
CA LEU A 105 -22.46 -15.37 4.05
C LEU A 105 -21.03 -15.20 3.52
N LEU A 106 -20.60 -13.96 3.28
CA LEU A 106 -19.26 -13.63 2.80
C LEU A 106 -18.26 -13.47 3.97
N LYS A 107 -17.02 -13.94 3.79
CA LYS A 107 -15.94 -13.80 4.79
C LYS A 107 -15.29 -12.42 4.73
N LEU A 108 -14.90 -11.89 5.88
CA LEU A 108 -14.29 -10.57 6.01
C LEU A 108 -12.80 -10.61 5.71
N HIS A 109 -12.38 -9.70 4.84
CA HIS A 109 -10.99 -9.41 4.56
C HIS A 109 -10.65 -7.96 4.95
N THR A 110 -9.44 -7.49 4.61
CA THR A 110 -8.94 -6.16 4.97
C THR A 110 -9.89 -5.04 4.54
N THR A 111 -9.72 -3.81 5.01
CA THR A 111 -10.64 -2.74 4.61
C THR A 111 -10.64 -2.56 3.11
N ARG A 112 -9.47 -2.67 2.44
CA ARG A 112 -9.41 -2.95 0.99
C ARG A 112 -8.03 -3.39 0.44
N SER A 113 -6.92 -2.78 0.87
CA SER A 113 -5.65 -2.81 0.13
C SER A 113 -5.09 -4.21 -0.11
N TRP A 114 -5.08 -5.07 0.91
CA TRP A 114 -4.58 -6.44 0.76
C TRP A 114 -5.49 -7.32 -0.08
N ASP A 115 -6.79 -7.01 -0.15
CA ASP A 115 -7.72 -7.73 -1.00
C ASP A 115 -7.59 -7.34 -2.45
N PHE A 116 -7.43 -6.05 -2.70
CA PHE A 116 -7.04 -5.53 -4.00
C PHE A 116 -5.80 -6.28 -4.53
N LEU A 117 -4.74 -6.39 -3.72
CA LEU A 117 -3.52 -7.13 -4.09
C LEU A 117 -3.78 -8.62 -4.40
N LYS A 118 -4.67 -9.27 -3.65
CA LYS A 118 -5.07 -10.67 -3.91
C LYS A 118 -5.82 -10.80 -5.23
N TYR A 119 -6.75 -9.91 -5.53
CA TYR A 119 -7.57 -9.96 -6.75
C TYR A 119 -6.78 -9.60 -8.02
N GLN A 120 -5.71 -8.80 -7.89
CA GLN A 120 -4.80 -8.49 -9.00
C GLN A 120 -3.88 -9.66 -9.36
N THR A 121 -3.68 -10.61 -8.46
CA THR A 121 -2.74 -11.72 -8.66
C THR A 121 -3.43 -12.87 -9.44
N ASP A 122 -3.06 -13.06 -10.71
CA ASP A 122 -3.60 -14.11 -11.58
C ASP A 122 -3.01 -15.54 -11.30
N LEU A 123 -2.36 -15.78 -10.16
CA LEU A 123 -1.63 -17.02 -9.88
C LEU A 123 -2.34 -17.93 -8.88
N LEU A 124 -2.63 -19.16 -9.33
CA LEU A 124 -3.00 -20.29 -8.49
C LEU A 124 -1.74 -20.81 -7.77
N ILE A 125 -1.67 -20.62 -6.46
CA ILE A 125 -0.64 -21.25 -5.61
C ILE A 125 -1.05 -22.71 -5.42
N ASP A 126 -0.08 -23.62 -5.46
CA ASP A 126 -0.31 -24.98 -4.98
C ASP A 126 -0.64 -24.95 -3.49
N SER A 127 -1.83 -25.45 -3.11
CA SER A 127 -2.37 -25.38 -1.75
C SER A 127 -1.62 -26.27 -0.76
N ASN A 128 -0.68 -27.10 -1.24
CA ASN A 128 0.19 -27.94 -0.42
C ASN A 128 1.66 -27.50 -0.55
N PRO A 129 2.11 -26.48 0.19
CA PRO A 129 3.54 -26.31 0.39
C PRO A 129 4.09 -27.55 1.12
N HIS A 130 5.19 -28.13 0.63
CA HIS A 130 5.96 -29.18 1.33
C HIS A 130 6.71 -28.64 2.55
N SER A 131 6.02 -27.90 3.42
CA SER A 131 6.47 -27.54 4.75
C SER A 131 5.40 -28.01 5.74
N ASN A 132 5.80 -28.80 6.73
CA ASN A 132 4.99 -29.16 7.90
C ASN A 132 4.62 -27.88 8.69
N SER A 133 3.66 -27.08 8.22
CA SER A 133 3.27 -25.81 8.84
C SER A 133 1.88 -25.87 9.46
N ASP A 134 1.52 -27.01 10.04
CA ASP A 134 0.25 -27.19 10.75
C ASP A 134 0.23 -26.60 12.17
N SER A 135 1.26 -25.87 12.63
CA SER A 135 1.23 -25.36 14.03
C SER A 135 2.19 -24.23 14.46
N GLN A 136 2.62 -23.28 13.62
CA GLN A 136 3.28 -22.07 14.14
C GLN A 136 2.81 -20.78 13.46
N GLU A 137 2.21 -19.91 14.26
CA GLU A 137 1.99 -18.49 13.95
C GLU A 137 3.33 -17.86 13.49
N SER A 138 3.29 -16.95 12.50
CA SER A 138 4.49 -16.33 11.94
C SER A 138 5.32 -15.55 12.97
N ASP A 139 6.42 -16.13 13.47
CA ASP A 139 7.30 -15.53 14.50
C ASP A 139 8.42 -14.61 13.95
N THR A 140 8.24 -14.06 12.75
CA THR A 140 9.14 -13.04 12.17
C THR A 140 9.01 -11.72 12.95
N ILE A 141 10.11 -11.00 13.14
CA ILE A 141 10.20 -9.72 13.86
C ILE A 141 10.44 -8.61 12.84
N ILE A 142 9.50 -7.68 12.74
CA ILE A 142 9.61 -6.49 11.90
C ILE A 142 10.01 -5.31 12.78
N GLY A 143 11.20 -4.76 12.54
CA GLY A 143 11.64 -3.50 13.13
C GLY A 143 11.10 -2.32 12.32
N ILE A 144 10.49 -1.35 13.00
CA ILE A 144 9.91 -0.14 12.40
C ILE A 144 10.68 1.06 12.93
N LEU A 145 11.33 1.82 12.03
CA LEU A 145 12.00 3.08 12.37
C LEU A 145 11.11 4.24 11.94
N ASP A 146 10.47 4.92 12.90
CA ASP A 146 9.41 5.89 12.60
C ASP A 146 9.17 6.88 13.77
N THR A 147 7.98 7.48 13.88
CA THR A 147 7.57 8.46 14.90
C THR A 147 7.17 7.86 16.25
N GLY A 148 7.29 6.53 16.40
CA GLY A 148 6.87 5.77 17.58
C GLY A 148 5.64 4.91 17.32
N ILE A 149 5.07 4.34 18.38
CA ILE A 149 3.85 3.51 18.29
C ILE A 149 2.83 3.86 19.36
N TRP A 150 1.54 3.78 19.04
CA TRP A 150 0.44 3.87 20.01
C TRP A 150 0.03 2.46 20.49
N PRO A 151 0.58 1.94 21.60
CA PRO A 151 0.49 0.53 21.95
C PRO A 151 -0.93 0.07 22.30
N GLU A 152 -1.82 0.98 22.71
CA GLU A 152 -3.21 0.67 23.07
C GLU A 152 -4.11 0.41 21.86
N SER A 153 -3.63 0.60 20.63
CA SER A 153 -4.42 0.28 19.45
C SER A 153 -4.79 -1.20 19.42
N GLU A 154 -6.05 -1.53 19.13
CA GLU A 154 -6.46 -2.92 18.90
C GLU A 154 -5.68 -3.58 17.76
N SER A 155 -5.06 -2.82 16.85
CA SER A 155 -4.16 -3.37 15.82
C SER A 155 -2.89 -4.00 16.41
N PHE A 156 -2.59 -3.74 17.68
CA PHE A 156 -1.43 -4.29 18.37
C PHE A 156 -1.80 -5.20 19.54
N ASN A 157 -3.02 -5.72 19.55
CA ASN A 157 -3.42 -6.75 20.51
C ASN A 157 -2.65 -8.07 20.27
N ASP A 158 -2.41 -8.81 21.35
CA ASP A 158 -1.58 -10.02 21.38
C ASP A 158 -2.33 -11.29 21.83
N LYS A 159 -3.67 -11.26 21.73
CA LYS A 159 -4.59 -12.30 22.24
C LYS A 159 -4.29 -13.68 21.65
N ASN A 160 -3.93 -13.74 20.38
CA ASN A 160 -3.64 -14.97 19.63
C ASN A 160 -2.16 -15.02 19.24
N MET A 161 -1.27 -14.78 20.21
CA MET A 161 0.16 -14.87 19.97
C MET A 161 0.83 -15.73 21.02
N GLY A 162 1.65 -16.68 20.57
CA GLY A 162 2.57 -17.44 21.42
C GLY A 162 3.60 -16.56 22.15
N PRO A 163 4.44 -17.15 23.03
CA PRO A 163 5.48 -16.43 23.77
C PRO A 163 6.45 -15.69 22.83
N ILE A 164 7.12 -14.65 23.34
CA ILE A 164 8.13 -13.90 22.58
C ILE A 164 9.27 -14.86 22.18
N PRO A 165 9.74 -14.85 20.92
CA PRO A 165 10.80 -15.73 20.47
C PRO A 165 12.07 -15.59 21.32
N THR A 166 12.66 -16.71 21.76
CA THR A 166 13.84 -16.71 22.64
C THR A 166 15.10 -16.10 22.02
N ARG A 167 15.11 -15.92 20.69
CA ARG A 167 16.18 -15.24 19.95
C ARG A 167 16.13 -13.72 20.08
N TRP A 168 14.98 -13.15 20.48
CA TRP A 168 14.80 -11.72 20.65
C TRP A 168 15.67 -11.20 21.79
N LYS A 169 16.45 -10.15 21.55
CA LYS A 169 17.35 -9.53 22.54
C LYS A 169 16.99 -8.10 22.88
N GLY A 170 16.02 -7.52 22.17
CA GLY A 170 15.62 -6.13 22.39
C GLY A 170 14.86 -5.92 23.68
N SER A 171 14.74 -4.65 24.03
CA SER A 171 14.15 -4.19 25.28
C SER A 171 12.91 -3.33 25.03
N CYS A 172 12.12 -3.15 26.08
CA CYS A 172 11.03 -2.19 26.10
C CYS A 172 11.43 -1.04 27.00
N MET A 173 11.86 0.08 26.41
CA MET A 173 12.20 1.29 27.15
C MET A 173 10.93 1.88 27.75
N LYS A 174 11.00 2.22 29.05
CA LYS A 174 9.94 2.96 29.73
C LYS A 174 10.09 4.44 29.42
N GLY A 175 8.97 5.14 29.31
CA GLY A 175 8.98 6.59 29.26
C GLY A 175 9.25 7.20 30.64
N ASN A 176 9.78 8.43 30.68
CA ASN A 176 10.02 9.17 31.93
C ASN A 176 8.79 9.92 32.48
N ASP A 177 7.64 9.79 31.83
CA ASP A 177 6.41 10.46 32.23
C ASP A 177 5.53 9.51 33.07
N ASP A 178 5.36 9.83 34.36
CA ASP A 178 4.59 9.04 35.34
C ASP A 178 3.10 8.86 34.95
N SER A 179 2.62 9.59 33.93
CA SER A 179 1.26 9.53 33.40
C SER A 179 1.04 8.54 32.24
N SER A 180 2.09 7.96 31.65
CA SER A 180 1.97 7.05 30.49
C SER A 180 2.81 5.79 30.65
N SER A 181 2.24 4.73 31.23
CA SER A 181 2.89 3.42 31.29
C SER A 181 3.02 2.81 29.88
N PHE A 182 4.04 3.19 29.12
CA PHE A 182 4.39 2.49 27.89
C PHE A 182 4.78 1.06 28.27
N SER A 183 4.10 0.08 27.68
CA SER A 183 4.37 -1.32 27.92
C SER A 183 4.31 -2.10 26.63
N CYS A 184 5.30 -2.98 26.48
CA CYS A 184 5.34 -3.97 25.41
C CYS A 184 4.49 -5.18 25.79
N ASN A 185 4.03 -5.90 24.78
CA ASN A 185 3.25 -7.11 24.92
C ASN A 185 3.82 -8.19 23.98
N ARG A 186 3.08 -9.27 23.69
CA ARG A 186 3.58 -10.30 22.75
C ARG A 186 3.51 -9.84 21.28
N LYS A 187 2.82 -8.75 20.98
CA LYS A 187 2.76 -8.16 19.62
C LYS A 187 3.86 -7.13 19.40
N ILE A 188 3.92 -6.09 20.24
CA ILE A 188 5.00 -5.11 20.31
C ILE A 188 6.00 -5.65 21.33
N ILE A 189 7.03 -6.34 20.88
CA ILE A 189 7.97 -7.08 21.75
C ILE A 189 9.16 -6.23 22.23
N GLY A 190 9.38 -5.09 21.58
CA GLY A 190 10.34 -4.10 22.01
C GLY A 190 10.01 -2.73 21.45
N ALA A 191 10.49 -1.71 22.17
CA ALA A 191 10.26 -0.33 21.83
C ALA A 191 11.39 0.52 22.40
N LYS A 192 12.08 1.25 21.53
CA LYS A 192 13.18 2.17 21.87
C LYS A 192 12.87 3.56 21.29
N PHE A 193 13.47 4.58 21.89
CA PHE A 193 13.38 5.96 21.43
C PHE A 193 14.75 6.62 21.56
N TYR A 194 15.02 7.58 20.70
CA TYR A 194 16.32 8.26 20.63
C TYR A 194 16.08 9.77 20.72
N THR A 195 16.69 10.42 21.72
CA THR A 195 16.58 11.86 21.96
C THR A 195 17.93 12.53 21.85
N ASP A 196 17.95 13.77 21.35
CA ASP A 196 19.10 14.66 21.47
C ASP A 196 18.88 15.62 22.65
N ASP A 197 19.92 15.87 23.45
CA ASP A 197 19.87 16.77 24.62
C ASP A 197 19.60 18.25 24.26
N ASP A 198 19.64 18.62 22.96
CA ASP A 198 19.59 19.99 22.43
C ASP A 198 18.21 20.42 21.86
N ASP A 199 17.17 19.58 21.88
CA ASP A 199 15.83 19.99 21.44
C ASP A 199 15.15 20.85 22.54
N LEU A 200 14.73 22.07 22.22
CA LEU A 200 14.32 23.10 23.20
C LEU A 200 12.80 23.26 23.38
N THR A 201 11.94 22.40 22.81
CA THR A 201 10.47 22.56 22.82
C THR A 201 9.76 21.53 23.70
N ALA A 202 9.32 21.97 24.89
CA ALA A 202 8.74 21.16 25.98
C ALA A 202 7.52 20.27 25.64
N GLU A 203 6.79 20.53 24.54
CA GLU A 203 5.50 19.88 24.26
C GLU A 203 5.62 18.50 23.58
N TYR A 204 6.75 18.20 22.94
CA TYR A 204 6.99 16.93 22.23
C TYR A 204 8.11 16.07 22.85
N HIS A 205 8.67 16.53 23.98
CA HIS A 205 9.68 15.85 24.82
C HIS A 205 9.13 14.69 25.64
N THR A 206 8.25 13.88 25.05
CA THR A 206 8.01 12.55 25.62
C THR A 206 9.24 11.71 25.35
N GLN A 207 10.13 11.61 26.34
CA GLN A 207 11.21 10.63 26.39
C GLN A 207 10.59 9.23 26.48
N SER A 208 9.96 8.77 25.39
CA SER A 208 9.14 7.57 25.33
C SER A 208 9.02 7.07 23.86
N PRO A 209 8.88 5.75 23.62
CA PRO A 209 8.58 5.21 22.29
C PRO A 209 7.16 5.48 21.79
N ARG A 210 6.31 6.16 22.59
CA ARG A 210 4.93 6.49 22.23
C ARG A 210 4.88 7.37 20.98
N ASP A 211 3.97 7.05 20.08
CA ASP A 211 3.68 7.88 18.91
C ASP A 211 2.86 9.12 19.28
N MET A 212 3.39 10.29 18.95
CA MET A 212 2.71 11.57 19.15
C MET A 212 2.19 12.18 17.83
N ILE A 213 2.55 11.58 16.69
CA ILE A 213 2.24 12.07 15.35
C ILE A 213 1.16 11.20 14.69
N GLY A 214 1.26 9.87 14.84
CA GLY A 214 0.33 8.89 14.28
C GLY A 214 0.92 8.09 13.10
N HIS A 215 1.95 8.63 12.45
CA HIS A 215 2.56 8.02 11.27
C HIS A 215 3.14 6.62 11.56
N GLY A 216 3.95 6.47 12.62
CA GLY A 216 4.56 5.19 12.98
C GLY A 216 3.53 4.13 13.41
N THR A 217 2.46 4.55 14.07
CA THR A 217 1.30 3.69 14.38
C THR A 217 0.64 3.18 13.10
N HIS A 218 0.43 4.06 12.12
CA HIS A 218 -0.19 3.72 10.84
C HIS A 218 0.68 2.75 10.02
N VAL A 219 1.98 3.03 9.93
CA VAL A 219 2.98 2.20 9.24
C VAL A 219 3.09 0.81 9.90
N ALA A 220 3.22 0.75 11.22
CA ALA A 220 3.33 -0.52 11.96
C ALA A 220 2.06 -1.38 11.80
N ALA A 221 0.87 -0.77 11.85
CA ALA A 221 -0.39 -1.48 11.63
C ALA A 221 -0.55 -1.97 10.19
N THR A 222 -0.03 -1.23 9.20
CA THR A 222 -0.02 -1.67 7.81
C THR A 222 0.93 -2.86 7.62
N ALA A 223 2.10 -2.87 8.25
CA ALA A 223 3.06 -3.97 8.10
C ALA A 223 2.58 -5.25 8.80
N ALA A 224 2.16 -5.13 10.06
CA ALA A 224 1.90 -6.27 10.92
C ALA A 224 0.68 -6.10 11.82
N GLY A 225 -0.26 -5.19 11.58
CA GLY A 225 -1.45 -5.04 12.41
C GLY A 225 -2.24 -6.35 12.57
N SER A 226 -2.60 -6.67 13.81
CA SER A 226 -3.58 -7.71 14.15
C SER A 226 -4.93 -7.37 13.49
N VAL A 227 -5.77 -8.40 13.30
CA VAL A 227 -7.08 -8.22 12.67
C VAL A 227 -8.00 -7.43 13.60
N VAL A 228 -8.48 -6.27 13.15
CA VAL A 228 -9.50 -5.45 13.84
C VAL A 228 -10.76 -5.42 12.98
N GLN A 229 -11.90 -5.75 13.56
CA GLN A 229 -13.19 -5.73 12.85
C GLN A 229 -13.82 -4.33 12.90
N ASN A 230 -14.63 -4.00 11.90
CA ASN A 230 -15.37 -2.74 11.80
C ASN A 230 -14.46 -1.49 11.90
N ALA A 231 -13.21 -1.60 11.45
CA ALA A 231 -12.30 -0.48 11.32
C ALA A 231 -12.82 0.48 10.24
N SER A 232 -12.85 1.77 10.56
CA SER A 232 -13.28 2.81 9.63
C SER A 232 -12.75 4.18 10.08
N TYR A 233 -12.65 5.12 9.14
CA TYR A 233 -12.49 6.53 9.46
C TYR A 233 -13.88 7.18 9.48
N TYR A 234 -14.50 7.24 10.65
CA TYR A 234 -15.88 7.74 10.82
C TYR A 234 -16.91 7.11 9.86
N GLY A 235 -16.80 5.81 9.58
CA GLY A 235 -17.66 5.07 8.66
C GLY A 235 -17.11 4.94 7.24
N LEU A 236 -16.12 5.75 6.87
CA LEU A 236 -15.40 5.62 5.60
C LEU A 236 -14.43 4.45 5.63
N ALA A 237 -14.26 3.79 4.47
CA ALA A 237 -13.41 2.60 4.33
C ALA A 237 -13.73 1.49 5.35
N MET A 238 -15.01 1.34 5.71
CA MET A 238 -15.43 0.34 6.69
C MET A 238 -15.06 -1.08 6.26
N GLY A 239 -14.41 -1.83 7.14
CA GLY A 239 -14.09 -3.24 6.93
C GLY A 239 -13.26 -3.81 8.07
N SER A 240 -12.52 -4.89 7.82
CA SER A 240 -11.56 -5.38 8.82
C SER A 240 -10.19 -4.77 8.56
N ALA A 241 -9.52 -4.10 9.50
CA ALA A 241 -8.12 -3.73 9.30
C ALA A 241 -7.20 -4.92 9.65
N LYS A 242 -6.10 -5.12 8.91
CA LYS A 242 -4.96 -5.98 9.29
C LYS A 242 -3.73 -5.61 8.47
N GLY A 243 -2.56 -5.99 8.97
CA GLY A 243 -1.31 -5.85 8.25
C GLY A 243 -1.03 -6.95 7.24
N GLY A 244 0.10 -6.83 6.55
CA GLY A 244 0.59 -7.82 5.57
C GLY A 244 1.01 -9.13 6.20
N SER A 245 1.63 -9.06 7.38
CA SER A 245 1.94 -10.21 8.22
C SER A 245 1.37 -10.04 9.63
N PRO A 246 0.06 -10.32 9.85
CA PRO A 246 -0.58 -10.15 11.15
C PRO A 246 0.03 -11.00 12.27
N GLY A 247 0.69 -12.12 11.93
CA GLY A 247 1.37 -12.98 12.90
C GLY A 247 2.72 -12.43 13.38
N SER A 248 3.37 -11.57 12.59
CA SER A 248 4.71 -11.06 12.93
C SER A 248 4.74 -10.21 14.19
N ARG A 249 5.87 -10.22 14.90
CA ARG A 249 6.17 -9.33 16.02
C ARG A 249 6.61 -7.96 15.53
N ILE A 250 6.39 -6.91 16.33
CA ILE A 250 6.81 -5.54 16.05
C ILE A 250 7.88 -5.14 17.06
N ALA A 251 8.97 -4.55 16.56
CA ALA A 251 9.95 -3.81 17.36
C ALA A 251 9.96 -2.35 16.88
N MET A 252 9.58 -1.42 17.76
CA MET A 252 9.50 0.00 17.40
C MET A 252 10.77 0.75 17.77
N TYR A 253 11.30 1.55 16.85
CA TYR A 253 12.45 2.42 17.05
C TYR A 253 12.04 3.85 16.68
N ARG A 254 11.68 4.66 17.68
CA ARG A 254 11.27 6.05 17.46
C ARG A 254 12.49 6.92 17.18
N VAL A 255 12.71 7.24 15.90
CA VAL A 255 13.83 8.05 15.40
C VAL A 255 13.40 9.41 14.85
N CYS A 256 12.09 9.61 14.69
CA CYS A 256 11.51 10.83 14.15
C CYS A 256 10.73 11.61 15.22
N SER A 257 10.80 12.93 15.09
CA SER A 257 10.00 13.93 15.83
C SER A 257 9.26 14.83 14.82
N PRO A 258 8.42 15.78 15.26
CA PRO A 258 7.78 16.74 14.36
C PRO A 258 8.78 17.54 13.51
N GLU A 259 10.01 17.71 13.99
CA GLU A 259 11.11 18.40 13.31
C GLU A 259 11.81 17.54 12.24
N GLY A 260 11.47 16.24 12.17
CA GLY A 260 12.01 15.28 11.20
C GLY A 260 12.75 14.12 11.86
N CYS A 261 13.52 13.39 11.04
CA CYS A 261 14.24 12.19 11.46
C CYS A 261 15.74 12.43 11.41
N ARG A 262 16.41 12.46 12.56
CA ARG A 262 17.84 12.76 12.64
C ARG A 262 18.70 11.55 12.25
N GLY A 263 19.73 11.77 11.43
CA GLY A 263 20.61 10.71 10.95
C GLY A 263 21.35 9.94 12.06
N SER A 264 21.72 10.62 13.15
CA SER A 264 22.30 10.02 14.35
C SER A 264 21.37 8.97 14.98
N ASN A 265 20.10 9.34 15.16
CA ASN A 265 19.07 8.48 15.71
C ASN A 265 18.78 7.28 14.79
N ILE A 266 18.74 7.51 13.48
CA ILE A 266 18.57 6.45 12.48
C ILE A 266 19.71 5.42 12.60
N LEU A 267 20.97 5.86 12.65
CA LEU A 267 22.11 4.94 12.78
C LEU A 267 22.11 4.18 14.12
N ALA A 268 21.80 4.86 15.23
CA ALA A 268 21.67 4.21 16.54
C ALA A 268 20.56 3.14 16.53
N ALA A 269 19.42 3.42 15.89
CA ALA A 269 18.34 2.48 15.74
C ALA A 269 18.70 1.27 14.85
N PHE A 270 19.47 1.47 13.77
CA PHE A 270 19.99 0.37 12.97
C PHE A 270 20.89 -0.55 13.80
N ASP A 271 21.84 0.03 14.55
CA ASP A 271 22.76 -0.73 15.42
C ASP A 271 21.99 -1.57 16.45
N ASP A 272 21.04 -0.93 17.14
CA ASP A 272 20.15 -1.60 18.09
C ASP A 272 19.30 -2.69 17.43
N ALA A 273 18.70 -2.42 16.27
CA ALA A 273 17.84 -3.39 15.60
C ALA A 273 18.60 -4.63 15.12
N ILE A 274 19.83 -4.44 14.63
CA ILE A 274 20.75 -5.53 14.29
C ILE A 274 21.06 -6.36 15.55
N ALA A 275 21.43 -5.70 16.65
CA ALA A 275 21.77 -6.38 17.90
C ALA A 275 20.57 -7.11 18.53
N ASP A 276 19.37 -6.54 18.42
CA ASP A 276 18.13 -7.06 18.96
C ASP A 276 17.64 -8.30 18.19
N GLY A 277 18.05 -8.45 16.93
CA GLY A 277 17.78 -9.62 16.08
C GLY A 277 16.48 -9.52 15.27
N VAL A 278 16.17 -8.34 14.72
CA VAL A 278 15.05 -8.17 13.77
C VAL A 278 15.30 -8.93 12.46
N ASP A 279 14.25 -9.31 11.73
CA ASP A 279 14.40 -10.01 10.45
C ASP A 279 14.18 -9.10 9.23
N VAL A 280 13.29 -8.11 9.40
CA VAL A 280 12.93 -7.12 8.38
C VAL A 280 12.90 -5.74 9.04
N LEU A 281 13.48 -4.74 8.37
CA LEU A 281 13.40 -3.34 8.75
C LEU A 281 12.51 -2.59 7.76
N SER A 282 11.54 -1.84 8.28
CA SER A 282 10.65 -0.97 7.51
C SER A 282 10.96 0.48 7.84
N LEU A 283 11.38 1.25 6.83
CA LEU A 283 11.71 2.66 6.95
C LEU A 283 10.83 3.48 5.99
N SER A 284 9.85 4.17 6.57
CA SER A 284 8.99 5.10 5.83
C SER A 284 9.49 6.53 5.96
N LEU A 285 10.80 6.70 5.72
CA LEU A 285 11.55 7.94 5.84
C LEU A 285 12.67 7.99 4.78
N GLY A 286 13.19 9.18 4.50
CA GLY A 286 14.24 9.39 3.50
C GLY A 286 14.67 10.84 3.42
N ALA A 287 15.71 11.10 2.63
CA ALA A 287 16.14 12.46 2.31
C ALA A 287 15.06 13.24 1.52
N SER A 288 15.18 14.57 1.50
CA SER A 288 14.41 15.40 0.58
C SER A 288 14.88 15.16 -0.86
N SER A 289 13.96 15.26 -1.82
CA SER A 289 14.31 15.23 -3.25
C SER A 289 15.31 16.31 -3.61
N GLY A 290 16.29 15.99 -4.45
CA GLY A 290 17.38 16.89 -4.82
C GLY A 290 18.56 16.87 -3.83
N PHE A 291 18.39 16.31 -2.63
CA PHE A 291 19.52 15.94 -1.76
C PHE A 291 19.85 14.45 -1.97
N ALA A 292 20.85 14.18 -2.78
CA ALA A 292 21.37 12.84 -3.05
C ALA A 292 22.72 12.66 -2.35
N PRO A 293 22.74 12.32 -1.05
CA PRO A 293 23.99 12.11 -0.32
C PRO A 293 24.81 11.00 -0.97
N GLU A 294 26.14 11.12 -0.92
CA GLU A 294 26.99 9.99 -1.26
C GLU A 294 26.73 8.84 -0.27
N LEU A 295 26.93 7.59 -0.70
CA LEU A 295 26.72 6.42 0.15
C LEU A 295 27.45 6.49 1.49
N SER A 296 28.60 7.16 1.54
CA SER A 296 29.41 7.34 2.76
C SER A 296 28.92 8.42 3.72
N SER A 297 27.90 9.19 3.35
CA SER A 297 27.27 10.21 4.20
C SER A 297 25.75 10.02 4.34
N ASP A 298 25.18 8.99 3.71
CA ASP A 298 23.79 8.62 3.86
C ASP A 298 23.60 7.66 5.06
N PRO A 299 22.97 8.10 6.17
CA PRO A 299 22.77 7.27 7.36
C PRO A 299 21.88 6.04 7.09
N ILE A 300 20.92 6.14 6.17
CA ILE A 300 20.05 5.02 5.81
C ILE A 300 20.83 4.00 5.00
N ALA A 301 21.60 4.45 4.01
CA ALA A 301 22.43 3.55 3.20
C ALA A 301 23.46 2.82 4.07
N ILE A 302 24.15 3.53 4.98
CA ILE A 302 25.15 2.95 5.89
C ILE A 302 24.52 1.93 6.84
N GLY A 303 23.47 2.31 7.57
CA GLY A 303 22.80 1.40 8.51
C GLY A 303 22.22 0.18 7.81
N ALA A 304 21.63 0.37 6.64
CA ALA A 304 21.07 -0.72 5.85
C ALA A 304 22.12 -1.67 5.28
N PHE A 305 23.32 -1.17 4.92
CA PHE A 305 24.41 -2.02 4.45
C PHE A 305 24.76 -3.07 5.51
N HIS A 306 24.95 -2.62 6.75
CA HIS A 306 25.28 -3.50 7.89
C HIS A 306 24.12 -4.42 8.28
N ALA A 307 22.88 -3.95 8.21
CA ALA A 307 21.71 -4.81 8.42
C ALA A 307 21.65 -5.95 7.39
N VAL A 308 21.89 -5.63 6.11
CA VAL A 308 21.89 -6.62 5.02
C VAL A 308 23.05 -7.60 5.14
N GLU A 309 24.24 -7.17 5.59
CA GLU A 309 25.35 -8.07 5.91
C GLU A 309 24.97 -9.12 6.98
N GLN A 310 24.08 -8.75 7.92
CA GLN A 310 23.55 -9.64 8.96
C GLN A 310 22.29 -10.42 8.51
N GLY A 311 21.92 -10.35 7.24
CA GLY A 311 20.79 -11.08 6.68
C GLY A 311 19.41 -10.45 6.95
N ILE A 312 19.37 -9.18 7.35
CA ILE A 312 18.15 -8.42 7.62
C ILE A 312 17.70 -7.73 6.32
N THR A 313 16.42 -7.91 5.95
CA THR A 313 15.87 -7.24 4.77
C THR A 313 15.47 -5.81 5.10
N VAL A 314 15.93 -4.82 4.34
CA VAL A 314 15.60 -3.41 4.58
C VAL A 314 14.72 -2.88 3.45
N VAL A 315 13.53 -2.41 3.82
CA VAL A 315 12.52 -1.88 2.93
C VAL A 315 12.36 -0.38 3.20
N CYS A 316 12.45 0.43 2.15
CA CYS A 316 12.38 1.88 2.24
C CYS A 316 11.35 2.46 1.27
N SER A 317 10.69 3.56 1.66
CA SER A 317 9.86 4.36 0.76
C SER A 317 10.69 5.08 -0.32
N ALA A 318 10.17 5.24 -1.54
CA ALA A 318 10.85 5.91 -2.65
C ALA A 318 10.89 7.45 -2.53
N GLY A 319 10.00 8.05 -1.72
CA GLY A 319 9.82 9.51 -1.61
C GLY A 319 8.51 9.99 -2.24
N ASN A 320 8.10 11.21 -1.87
CA ASN A 320 6.81 11.81 -2.27
C ASN A 320 6.98 13.09 -3.11
N SER A 321 8.08 13.20 -3.87
CA SER A 321 8.41 14.41 -4.64
C SER A 321 8.23 14.24 -6.15
N GLY A 322 7.50 13.22 -6.58
CA GLY A 322 7.09 13.07 -7.98
C GLY A 322 6.11 14.19 -8.42
N PRO A 323 5.72 14.21 -9.70
CA PRO A 323 5.96 13.19 -10.73
C PRO A 323 7.24 13.42 -11.54
N ASP A 324 8.03 14.45 -11.20
CA ASP A 324 9.24 14.77 -11.95
C ASP A 324 10.28 13.64 -11.85
N SER A 325 11.03 13.47 -12.93
CA SER A 325 12.14 12.52 -13.03
C SER A 325 13.22 12.81 -12.00
N GLU A 326 13.98 11.78 -11.60
CA GLU A 326 15.16 11.91 -10.70
C GLU A 326 14.81 12.41 -9.28
N THR A 327 13.63 12.06 -8.80
CA THR A 327 13.11 12.44 -7.47
C THR A 327 13.18 11.30 -6.46
N VAL A 328 13.56 10.09 -6.89
CA VAL A 328 13.69 8.90 -6.02
C VAL A 328 14.85 9.05 -5.03
N VAL A 329 14.58 8.69 -3.78
CA VAL A 329 15.57 8.58 -2.70
C VAL A 329 15.68 7.13 -2.22
N ASN A 330 16.54 6.86 -1.24
CA ASN A 330 16.78 5.49 -0.74
C ASN A 330 17.21 4.55 -1.87
N ASP A 331 18.17 4.98 -2.68
CA ASP A 331 18.51 4.34 -3.96
C ASP A 331 19.69 3.34 -3.89
N ALA A 332 20.26 3.14 -2.70
CA ALA A 332 21.33 2.16 -2.49
C ALA A 332 20.89 0.74 -2.92
N PRO A 333 21.77 -0.05 -3.58
CA PRO A 333 21.39 -1.33 -4.17
C PRO A 333 21.00 -2.39 -3.13
N TRP A 334 21.46 -2.30 -1.88
CA TRP A 334 21.05 -3.24 -0.84
C TRP A 334 19.65 -2.97 -0.27
N LEU A 335 19.04 -1.82 -0.56
CA LEU A 335 17.67 -1.46 -0.18
C LEU A 335 16.64 -2.07 -1.15
N LEU A 336 15.44 -2.34 -0.64
CA LEU A 336 14.22 -2.56 -1.42
C LEU A 336 13.35 -1.29 -1.37
N THR A 337 13.33 -0.53 -2.47
CA THR A 337 12.74 0.81 -2.56
C THR A 337 11.36 0.79 -3.19
N VAL A 338 10.36 1.38 -2.52
CA VAL A 338 8.94 1.16 -2.83
C VAL A 338 8.23 2.44 -3.29
N ALA A 339 7.67 2.39 -4.49
CA ALA A 339 6.76 3.42 -5.02
C ALA A 339 5.30 3.19 -4.59
N ALA A 340 4.48 4.24 -4.73
CA ALA A 340 3.09 4.26 -4.31
C ALA A 340 2.13 4.17 -5.50
N SER A 341 1.17 3.24 -5.40
CA SER A 341 0.03 3.14 -6.30
C SER A 341 -1.31 3.30 -5.59
N THR A 342 -2.33 3.56 -6.40
CA THR A 342 -3.73 3.53 -6.00
C THR A 342 -4.26 2.12 -5.82
N ILE A 343 -5.33 2.00 -5.04
CA ILE A 343 -6.17 0.79 -4.97
C ILE A 343 -7.48 1.05 -5.71
N ASP A 344 -8.30 0.02 -5.89
CA ASP A 344 -9.63 0.14 -6.48
C ASP A 344 -10.72 0.63 -5.50
N ARG A 345 -10.32 1.44 -4.52
CA ARG A 345 -11.22 2.25 -3.70
C ARG A 345 -10.91 3.72 -3.95
N ASP A 346 -11.96 4.47 -4.17
CA ASP A 346 -11.90 5.90 -4.45
C ASP A 346 -12.77 6.67 -3.45
N PHE A 347 -12.30 7.82 -2.96
CA PHE A 347 -13.05 8.67 -2.02
C PHE A 347 -13.63 9.85 -2.78
N GLN A 348 -14.94 9.83 -2.96
CA GLN A 348 -15.63 10.79 -3.82
C GLN A 348 -16.47 11.74 -2.99
N SER A 349 -16.28 13.04 -3.21
CA SER A 349 -17.18 14.11 -2.73
C SER A 349 -17.80 14.78 -3.94
N LEU A 350 -19.12 14.68 -4.07
CA LEU A 350 -19.81 15.16 -5.27
C LEU A 350 -20.28 16.60 -5.11
N VAL A 351 -20.15 17.37 -6.19
CA VAL A 351 -20.73 18.72 -6.30
C VAL A 351 -22.00 18.66 -7.13
N MET A 352 -23.13 19.07 -6.56
CA MET A 352 -24.37 19.24 -7.30
C MET A 352 -24.66 20.71 -7.49
N VAL A 353 -25.00 21.11 -8.71
CA VAL A 353 -25.35 22.50 -9.06
C VAL A 353 -26.85 22.64 -9.37
N GLY A 354 -27.39 23.85 -9.31
CA GLY A 354 -28.83 24.10 -9.38
C GLY A 354 -29.51 23.76 -10.71
N ASP A 355 -28.77 23.50 -11.78
CA ASP A 355 -29.32 23.00 -13.06
C ASP A 355 -29.44 21.47 -13.12
N GLY A 356 -29.07 20.76 -12.04
CA GLY A 356 -29.18 19.32 -11.90
C GLY A 356 -27.94 18.53 -12.32
N ARG A 357 -26.88 19.19 -12.83
CA ARG A 357 -25.60 18.52 -13.10
C ARG A 357 -24.89 18.13 -11.79
N VAL A 358 -24.10 17.05 -11.89
CA VAL A 358 -23.32 16.49 -10.78
C VAL A 358 -21.89 16.29 -11.26
N PHE A 359 -20.94 16.81 -10.50
CA PHE A 359 -19.51 16.73 -10.79
C PHE A 359 -18.82 15.85 -9.74
N LYS A 360 -17.91 14.99 -10.20
CA LYS A 360 -17.09 14.15 -9.33
C LYS A 360 -15.98 15.02 -8.75
N GLY A 361 -15.86 15.05 -7.43
CA GLY A 361 -14.68 15.54 -6.76
C GLY A 361 -14.07 14.50 -5.84
N GLU A 362 -12.87 14.79 -5.38
CA GLU A 362 -12.03 13.93 -4.55
C GLU A 362 -11.67 14.68 -3.28
N ALA A 363 -12.03 14.09 -2.14
CA ALA A 363 -11.81 14.62 -0.80
C ALA A 363 -12.35 13.65 0.25
N ILE A 364 -11.88 13.81 1.48
CA ILE A 364 -12.52 13.32 2.69
C ILE A 364 -13.12 14.52 3.43
N ASN A 365 -14.43 14.68 3.37
CA ASN A 365 -15.17 15.65 4.16
C ASN A 365 -16.48 15.03 4.68
N PHE A 366 -16.95 15.55 5.81
CA PHE A 366 -18.19 15.14 6.46
C PHE A 366 -19.21 16.26 6.41
N SER A 367 -19.39 16.84 5.22
CA SER A 367 -20.30 17.95 4.96
C SER A 367 -21.68 17.72 5.60
N THR A 368 -22.15 18.74 6.33
CA THR A 368 -23.50 18.78 6.92
C THR A 368 -24.46 19.64 6.11
N LEU A 369 -24.03 20.11 4.94
CA LEU A 369 -24.85 20.90 4.04
C LEU A 369 -26.11 20.12 3.62
N LYS A 370 -27.20 20.86 3.36
CA LYS A 370 -28.40 20.28 2.77
C LYS A 370 -28.04 19.54 1.48
N LYS A 371 -28.55 18.32 1.32
CA LYS A 371 -28.32 17.47 0.13
C LYS A 371 -28.99 17.99 -1.15
N SER A 372 -29.59 19.18 -1.13
CA SER A 372 -30.15 19.85 -2.31
C SER A 372 -29.28 21.08 -2.65
N PRO A 373 -29.03 21.39 -3.92
CA PRO A 373 -28.23 22.55 -4.30
C PRO A 373 -29.01 23.85 -4.04
N VAL A 374 -28.82 24.41 -2.85
CA VAL A 374 -29.56 25.59 -2.36
C VAL A 374 -28.65 26.68 -1.81
N HIS A 375 -27.35 26.39 -1.71
CA HIS A 375 -26.37 27.31 -1.15
C HIS A 375 -25.81 28.18 -2.27
N PRO A 376 -25.64 29.50 -2.07
CA PRO A 376 -25.03 30.38 -3.08
C PRO A 376 -23.70 29.83 -3.56
N LEU A 377 -23.44 29.90 -4.87
CA LEU A 377 -22.18 29.48 -5.48
C LEU A 377 -21.52 30.68 -6.15
N ILE A 378 -20.24 30.95 -5.86
CA ILE A 378 -19.51 32.08 -6.42
C ILE A 378 -18.17 31.64 -7.00
N ASN A 379 -17.78 32.24 -8.13
CA ASN A 379 -16.40 32.17 -8.61
C ASN A 379 -15.55 33.15 -7.80
N ALA A 380 -14.45 32.68 -7.19
CA ALA A 380 -13.59 33.51 -6.36
C ALA A 380 -13.09 34.79 -7.08
N LYS A 381 -12.82 34.69 -8.39
CA LYS A 381 -12.47 35.84 -9.24
C LYS A 381 -13.54 36.96 -9.22
N SER A 382 -14.81 36.62 -9.03
CA SER A 382 -15.91 37.60 -8.94
C SER A 382 -15.99 38.30 -7.58
N ALA A 383 -15.33 37.78 -6.56
CA ALA A 383 -15.22 38.37 -5.23
C ALA A 383 -13.94 39.20 -5.03
N LYS A 384 -13.22 39.51 -6.13
CA LYS A 384 -11.96 40.25 -6.09
C LYS A 384 -12.12 41.67 -5.52
N LYS A 385 -11.22 42.07 -4.61
CA LYS A 385 -11.08 43.48 -4.16
C LYS A 385 -10.66 44.38 -5.32
N SER A 386 -11.00 45.66 -5.25
CA SER A 386 -10.77 46.61 -6.36
C SER A 386 -9.30 46.78 -6.76
N ASP A 387 -8.38 46.63 -5.82
CA ASP A 387 -6.94 46.82 -5.94
C ASP A 387 -6.15 45.50 -6.04
N ALA A 388 -6.82 44.35 -5.96
CA ALA A 388 -6.17 43.05 -5.99
C ALA A 388 -5.95 42.51 -7.41
N ASP A 389 -4.97 41.61 -7.53
CA ASP A 389 -4.71 40.85 -8.74
C ASP A 389 -5.82 39.82 -9.02
N GLU A 390 -6.13 39.61 -10.29
CA GLU A 390 -7.21 38.71 -10.70
C GLU A 390 -6.86 37.24 -10.52
N ASP A 391 -5.61 36.86 -10.78
CA ASP A 391 -5.15 35.49 -10.61
C ASP A 391 -5.01 35.12 -9.14
N GLU A 392 -4.60 36.06 -8.28
CA GLU A 392 -4.63 35.87 -6.82
C GLU A 392 -6.07 35.59 -6.32
N ALA A 393 -7.06 36.35 -6.77
CA ALA A 393 -8.47 36.11 -6.39
C ALA A 393 -9.01 34.81 -6.97
N ARG A 394 -8.66 34.48 -8.21
CA ARG A 394 -9.01 33.19 -8.83
C ARG A 394 -8.46 32.00 -8.03
N ARG A 395 -7.29 32.17 -7.40
CA ARG A 395 -6.63 31.17 -6.54
C ARG A 395 -7.08 31.18 -5.09
N CYS A 396 -8.08 32.00 -4.77
CA CYS A 396 -8.60 32.16 -3.41
C CYS A 396 -7.58 32.69 -2.40
N ASN A 397 -6.63 33.52 -2.83
CA ASN A 397 -5.77 34.23 -1.89
C ASN A 397 -6.62 35.19 -1.03
N PRO A 398 -6.65 35.06 0.31
CA PRO A 398 -7.56 35.80 1.18
C PRO A 398 -7.33 37.31 1.13
N GLU A 399 -6.08 37.75 0.90
CA GLU A 399 -5.78 39.18 0.79
C GLU A 399 -6.49 39.81 -0.42
N SER A 400 -6.77 39.02 -1.45
CA SER A 400 -7.38 39.46 -2.71
C SER A 400 -8.92 39.41 -2.74
N LEU A 401 -9.58 38.80 -1.75
CA LEU A 401 -11.04 38.58 -1.74
C LEU A 401 -11.80 39.52 -0.79
N ASP A 402 -12.98 39.98 -1.22
CA ASP A 402 -13.96 40.72 -0.43
C ASP A 402 -14.82 39.75 0.39
N GLU A 403 -14.62 39.77 1.71
CA GLU A 403 -15.32 38.93 2.69
C GLU A 403 -16.85 38.98 2.55
N SER A 404 -17.41 40.17 2.26
CA SER A 404 -18.86 40.36 2.16
C SER A 404 -19.51 39.62 1.00
N LEU A 405 -18.72 39.23 -0.01
CA LEU A 405 -19.16 38.45 -1.16
C LEU A 405 -18.95 36.94 -0.97
N ILE A 406 -18.11 36.55 -0.01
CA ILE A 406 -17.75 35.16 0.30
C ILE A 406 -18.62 34.59 1.42
N GLU A 407 -18.99 35.41 2.41
CA GLU A 407 -19.75 34.99 3.58
C GLU A 407 -21.03 34.23 3.20
N GLY A 408 -21.15 32.99 3.67
CA GLY A 408 -22.33 32.15 3.43
C GLY A 408 -22.39 31.48 2.05
N ALA A 409 -21.36 31.61 1.21
CA ALA A 409 -21.31 31.02 -0.12
C ALA A 409 -20.40 29.77 -0.19
N ILE A 410 -20.62 28.95 -1.22
CA ILE A 410 -19.66 27.96 -1.71
C ILE A 410 -18.78 28.66 -2.75
N VAL A 411 -17.47 28.58 -2.58
CA VAL A 411 -16.49 29.30 -3.41
C VAL A 411 -15.81 28.33 -4.38
N VAL A 412 -15.74 28.70 -5.66
CA VAL A 412 -14.95 27.98 -6.68
C VAL A 412 -13.59 28.65 -6.83
N CYS A 413 -12.53 27.91 -6.51
CA CYS A 413 -11.13 28.31 -6.62
C CYS A 413 -10.45 27.50 -7.72
N HIS A 414 -9.49 28.10 -8.43
CA HIS A 414 -8.55 27.35 -9.26
C HIS A 414 -7.24 27.19 -8.51
N ASN A 415 -6.64 26.00 -8.49
CA ASN A 415 -5.33 25.80 -7.88
C ASN A 415 -4.35 25.14 -8.86
N ASP A 416 -3.28 25.85 -9.17
CA ASP A 416 -2.12 25.41 -9.94
C ASP A 416 -0.98 24.83 -9.06
N ASN A 417 -1.27 24.59 -7.77
CA ASN A 417 -0.42 24.13 -6.67
C ASN A 417 0.52 25.19 -6.07
N GLU A 418 0.16 26.48 -6.13
CA GLU A 418 0.90 27.52 -5.39
C GLU A 418 0.51 27.59 -3.90
N LEU A 419 -0.76 27.35 -3.58
CA LEU A 419 -1.26 27.24 -2.21
C LEU A 419 -1.62 25.78 -1.91
N SER A 420 -1.31 25.33 -0.69
CA SER A 420 -1.81 24.03 -0.23
C SER A 420 -3.33 24.09 -0.10
N THR A 421 -4.00 22.96 -0.32
CA THR A 421 -5.46 22.91 -0.17
C THR A 421 -5.92 23.12 1.27
N ASP A 422 -5.05 22.87 2.25
CA ASP A 422 -5.34 23.15 3.66
C ASP A 422 -5.28 24.65 3.97
N GLU A 423 -4.32 25.38 3.38
CA GLU A 423 -4.31 26.86 3.46
C GLU A 423 -5.56 27.45 2.82
N ILE A 424 -5.95 26.98 1.63
CA ILE A 424 -7.20 27.43 0.98
C ILE A 424 -8.41 27.15 1.89
N LYS A 425 -8.47 25.97 2.51
CA LYS A 425 -9.53 25.62 3.45
C LYS A 425 -9.59 26.61 4.61
N GLU A 426 -8.49 26.78 5.34
CA GLU A 426 -8.44 27.63 6.54
C GLU A 426 -8.81 29.07 6.22
N GLN A 427 -8.24 29.62 5.15
CA GLN A 427 -8.47 31.00 4.72
C GLN A 427 -9.92 31.23 4.27
N MET A 428 -10.51 30.30 3.52
CA MET A 428 -11.92 30.44 3.12
C MET A 428 -12.87 30.26 4.29
N GLN A 429 -12.53 29.40 5.25
CA GLN A 429 -13.28 29.27 6.50
C GLN A 429 -13.27 30.58 7.30
N GLU A 430 -12.12 31.26 7.40
CA GLU A 430 -11.97 32.56 8.07
C GLU A 430 -12.81 33.66 7.41
N LEU A 431 -12.91 33.65 6.08
CA LEU A 431 -13.77 34.58 5.32
C LEU A 431 -15.27 34.22 5.35
N GLY A 432 -15.67 33.22 6.15
CA GLY A 432 -17.07 32.85 6.33
C GLY A 432 -17.67 32.02 5.18
N ALA A 433 -16.84 31.46 4.29
CA ALA A 433 -17.32 30.52 3.29
C ALA A 433 -17.90 29.27 3.96
N ILE A 434 -18.96 28.71 3.39
CA ILE A 434 -19.59 27.48 3.90
C ILE A 434 -19.15 26.22 3.14
N GLY A 435 -18.34 26.39 2.11
CA GLY A 435 -17.66 25.31 1.42
C GLY A 435 -16.81 25.77 0.25
N VAL A 436 -15.93 24.90 -0.24
CA VAL A 436 -14.98 25.23 -1.32
C VAL A 436 -14.90 24.12 -2.36
N VAL A 437 -14.92 24.50 -3.63
CA VAL A 437 -14.66 23.62 -4.78
C VAL A 437 -13.37 24.07 -5.44
N VAL A 438 -12.36 23.21 -5.49
CA VAL A 438 -11.05 23.55 -6.07
C VAL A 438 -10.86 22.81 -7.38
N GLY A 439 -10.62 23.51 -8.48
CA GLY A 439 -10.15 22.90 -9.73
C GLY A 439 -8.65 22.62 -9.66
N ASN A 440 -8.24 21.36 -9.78
CA ASN A 440 -6.83 20.93 -9.77
C ASN A 440 -6.65 19.54 -10.40
N ASP A 441 -5.93 19.45 -11.53
CA ASP A 441 -5.63 18.17 -12.19
C ASP A 441 -4.37 17.46 -11.64
N LYS A 442 -3.59 18.12 -10.79
CA LYS A 442 -2.29 17.60 -10.30
C LYS A 442 -2.42 16.68 -9.09
N GLN A 443 -3.52 16.73 -8.33
CA GLN A 443 -3.71 15.90 -7.13
C GLN A 443 -3.99 14.41 -7.44
N GLY A 444 -4.31 14.07 -8.69
CA GLY A 444 -4.55 12.69 -9.09
C GLY A 444 -5.68 12.06 -8.28
N ALA A 445 -5.49 10.82 -7.80
CA ALA A 445 -6.48 10.06 -7.01
C ALA A 445 -6.40 10.27 -5.47
N VAL A 446 -5.68 11.31 -5.01
CA VAL A 446 -5.40 11.52 -3.58
C VAL A 446 -6.53 12.32 -2.94
N ALA A 447 -7.16 11.75 -1.92
CA ALA A 447 -8.25 12.42 -1.21
C ALA A 447 -7.72 13.11 0.06
N SER A 448 -7.51 14.43 -0.02
CA SER A 448 -7.15 15.24 1.15
C SER A 448 -8.29 15.28 2.17
N ASN A 449 -7.93 15.37 3.44
CA ASN A 449 -8.89 15.37 4.54
C ASN A 449 -9.23 16.79 5.00
N TYR A 450 -10.47 17.19 4.76
CA TYR A 450 -11.00 18.50 5.14
C TYR A 450 -11.91 18.44 6.38
N GLY A 451 -12.08 17.25 6.99
CA GLY A 451 -12.85 17.07 8.22
C GLY A 451 -14.31 17.48 8.06
N ALA A 452 -14.83 18.29 8.98
CA ALA A 452 -16.22 18.74 8.93
C ALA A 452 -16.49 19.83 7.87
N PHE A 453 -15.45 20.45 7.32
CA PHE A 453 -15.61 21.52 6.35
C PHE A 453 -15.96 20.97 4.96
N PRO A 454 -17.06 21.41 4.33
CA PRO A 454 -17.42 20.97 2.99
C PRO A 454 -16.41 21.47 1.95
N MET A 455 -15.47 20.63 1.56
CA MET A 455 -14.50 20.95 0.52
C MET A 455 -14.22 19.75 -0.38
N THR A 456 -14.02 20.01 -1.67
CA THR A 456 -13.68 18.99 -2.64
C THR A 456 -12.85 19.53 -3.79
N VAL A 457 -12.04 18.65 -4.37
CA VAL A 457 -11.17 18.96 -5.50
C VAL A 457 -11.70 18.27 -6.74
N ILE A 458 -11.83 18.99 -7.84
CA ILE A 458 -12.39 18.53 -9.11
C ILE A 458 -11.39 18.71 -10.24
N SER A 459 -11.63 18.05 -11.38
CA SER A 459 -10.83 18.26 -12.59
C SER A 459 -11.01 19.69 -13.14
N SER A 460 -9.99 20.25 -13.81
CA SER A 460 -10.11 21.57 -14.45
C SER A 460 -11.20 21.59 -15.54
N LYS A 461 -11.50 20.42 -16.12
CA LYS A 461 -12.61 20.25 -17.05
C LYS A 461 -13.96 20.46 -16.36
N ASP A 462 -14.18 19.84 -15.21
CA ASP A 462 -15.40 19.99 -14.44
C ASP A 462 -15.52 21.40 -13.85
N GLU A 463 -14.39 21.99 -13.44
CA GLU A 463 -14.33 23.39 -13.01
C GLU A 463 -14.86 24.32 -14.12
N ALA A 464 -14.38 24.18 -15.35
CA ALA A 464 -14.84 24.99 -16.47
C ALA A 464 -16.37 24.87 -16.72
N GLU A 465 -16.94 23.68 -16.53
CA GLU A 465 -18.38 23.43 -16.63
C GLU A 465 -19.18 24.09 -15.49
N ILE A 466 -18.64 24.10 -14.27
CA ILE A 466 -19.21 24.82 -13.12
C ILE A 466 -19.13 26.33 -13.34
N LEU A 467 -18.01 26.84 -13.86
CA LEU A 467 -17.88 28.27 -14.18
C LEU A 467 -18.86 28.69 -15.30
N ALA A 468 -19.07 27.82 -16.29
CA ALA A 468 -20.10 28.03 -17.32
C ALA A 468 -21.52 28.05 -16.72
N TYR A 469 -21.81 27.17 -15.76
CA TYR A 469 -23.06 27.21 -14.99
C TYR A 469 -23.23 28.54 -14.26
N ILE A 470 -22.22 28.99 -13.52
CA ILE A 470 -22.25 30.25 -12.75
C ILE A 470 -22.62 31.42 -13.67
N ASN A 471 -22.04 31.49 -14.87
CA ASN A 471 -22.32 32.55 -15.84
C ASN A 471 -23.69 32.45 -16.54
N SER A 472 -24.37 31.30 -16.44
CA SER A 472 -25.66 31.05 -17.12
C SER A 472 -26.88 31.54 -16.34
N THR A 473 -26.74 31.84 -15.05
CA THR A 473 -27.84 32.21 -14.16
C THR A 473 -27.46 33.38 -13.25
N ARG A 474 -28.45 34.15 -12.80
CA ARG A 474 -28.23 35.24 -11.82
C ARG A 474 -28.11 34.76 -10.39
N ASN A 475 -28.61 33.56 -10.09
CA ASN A 475 -28.63 32.97 -8.75
C ASN A 475 -28.03 31.55 -8.81
N PRO A 476 -26.72 31.43 -9.08
CA PRO A 476 -26.05 30.13 -9.06
C PRO A 476 -26.08 29.53 -7.64
N VAL A 477 -26.44 28.25 -7.56
CA VAL A 477 -26.50 27.51 -6.30
C VAL A 477 -25.85 26.14 -6.45
N ALA A 478 -25.30 25.64 -5.35
CA ALA A 478 -24.69 24.32 -5.27
C ALA A 478 -24.87 23.66 -3.91
N THR A 479 -24.39 22.43 -3.80
CA THR A 479 -24.10 21.76 -2.54
C THR A 479 -22.93 20.79 -2.73
N ILE A 480 -22.10 20.66 -1.70
CA ILE A 480 -21.01 19.67 -1.63
C ILE A 480 -21.50 18.54 -0.75
N LEU A 481 -21.56 17.33 -1.30
CA LEU A 481 -22.00 16.15 -0.57
C LEU A 481 -20.88 15.60 0.32
N PRO A 482 -21.22 14.98 1.47
CA PRO A 482 -20.24 14.27 2.27
C PRO A 482 -19.59 13.16 1.43
N THR A 483 -18.35 12.84 1.77
CA THR A 483 -17.58 11.83 1.05
C THR A 483 -18.22 10.45 1.15
N ASP A 484 -18.24 9.74 0.02
CA ASP A 484 -18.56 8.32 -0.06
C ASP A 484 -17.33 7.54 -0.56
N ALA A 485 -17.16 6.30 -0.09
CA ALA A 485 -16.12 5.39 -0.56
C ALA A 485 -16.67 4.48 -1.67
N VAL A 486 -16.19 4.66 -2.91
CA VAL A 486 -16.64 3.90 -4.08
C VAL A 486 -15.68 2.74 -4.35
N THR A 487 -16.21 1.54 -4.55
CA THR A 487 -15.43 0.31 -4.79
C THR A 487 -16.29 -0.71 -5.56
N PRO A 488 -15.78 -1.37 -6.62
CA PRO A 488 -14.45 -1.21 -7.20
C PRO A 488 -14.34 0.02 -8.12
N TYR A 489 -13.22 0.72 -8.03
CA TYR A 489 -12.83 1.83 -8.90
C TYR A 489 -11.84 1.38 -9.99
N MET A 490 -11.95 1.95 -11.19
CA MET A 490 -11.12 1.59 -12.34
C MET A 490 -10.70 2.82 -13.14
N PRO A 491 -9.43 2.93 -13.58
CA PRO A 491 -8.37 1.93 -13.44
C PRO A 491 -7.70 1.94 -12.04
N ALA A 492 -7.24 0.77 -11.58
CA ALA A 492 -6.32 0.62 -10.45
C ALA A 492 -5.46 -0.66 -10.60
N PRO A 493 -4.16 -0.65 -10.31
CA PRO A 493 -3.43 0.48 -9.76
C PRO A 493 -3.10 1.52 -10.84
N VAL A 494 -2.91 2.75 -10.39
CA VAL A 494 -2.30 3.87 -11.09
C VAL A 494 -1.18 4.39 -10.21
N ILE A 495 -0.05 4.79 -10.79
CA ILE A 495 1.07 5.34 -10.02
C ILE A 495 0.73 6.76 -9.56
N ALA A 496 0.76 6.95 -8.24
CA ALA A 496 0.41 8.20 -7.60
C ALA A 496 1.29 9.35 -8.09
N HIS A 497 0.71 10.52 -8.36
CA HIS A 497 1.43 11.69 -8.88
C HIS A 497 2.66 12.02 -8.01
N PHE A 498 2.49 12.01 -6.68
CA PHE A 498 3.56 12.32 -5.73
C PHE A 498 4.65 11.25 -5.66
N SER A 499 4.40 10.00 -6.10
CA SER A 499 5.39 8.93 -5.94
C SER A 499 6.66 9.34 -6.67
N SER A 500 7.79 9.41 -5.97
CA SER A 500 9.07 9.78 -6.56
C SER A 500 9.49 8.83 -7.68
N ARG A 501 10.11 9.38 -8.73
CA ARG A 501 10.46 8.67 -9.96
C ARG A 501 11.97 8.49 -10.10
N GLY A 502 12.35 7.39 -10.73
CA GLY A 502 13.71 7.22 -11.24
C GLY A 502 14.05 8.19 -12.37
N PRO A 503 15.27 8.09 -12.92
CA PRO A 503 16.35 7.22 -12.46
C PRO A 503 16.94 7.65 -11.10
N ALA A 504 17.59 6.70 -10.43
CA ALA A 504 18.43 6.95 -9.26
C ALA A 504 19.72 7.70 -9.61
N ASN A 505 20.45 8.17 -8.59
CA ASN A 505 21.76 8.80 -8.78
C ASN A 505 22.73 7.83 -9.48
N SER A 506 22.75 6.57 -9.01
CA SER A 506 23.39 5.47 -9.74
C SER A 506 22.48 4.96 -10.86
N ARG A 507 22.52 5.60 -12.03
CA ARG A 507 21.70 5.24 -13.20
C ARG A 507 21.86 3.79 -13.70
N ASN A 508 22.88 3.05 -13.24
CA ASN A 508 23.09 1.63 -13.59
C ASN A 508 22.39 0.65 -12.61
N ILE A 509 21.63 1.16 -11.64
CA ILE A 509 20.66 0.40 -10.83
C ILE A 509 19.30 1.05 -11.03
N LEU A 510 18.31 0.25 -11.43
CA LEU A 510 16.94 0.74 -11.62
C LEU A 510 16.29 1.01 -10.26
N LYS A 511 15.69 2.19 -10.10
CA LYS A 511 14.83 2.53 -8.96
C LYS A 511 13.56 3.25 -9.45
N PRO A 512 12.43 3.17 -8.72
CA PRO A 512 12.20 2.31 -7.55
C PRO A 512 12.26 0.80 -7.92
N ASP A 513 12.27 -0.09 -6.93
CA ASP A 513 12.37 -1.54 -7.19
C ASP A 513 11.01 -2.17 -7.48
N ILE A 514 9.98 -1.70 -6.77
CA ILE A 514 8.64 -2.27 -6.74
C ILE A 514 7.63 -1.16 -6.42
N THR A 515 6.35 -1.42 -6.67
CA THR A 515 5.23 -0.58 -6.26
C THR A 515 4.27 -1.35 -5.37
N ALA A 516 3.66 -0.66 -4.41
CA ALA A 516 2.59 -1.19 -3.58
C ALA A 516 1.55 -0.12 -3.24
N PRO A 517 0.38 -0.51 -2.69
CA PRO A 517 -0.67 0.40 -2.30
C PRO A 517 -0.17 1.49 -1.33
N GLY A 518 -0.24 2.74 -1.77
CA GLY A 518 0.21 3.89 -0.99
C GLY A 518 -0.77 5.06 -0.98
N VAL A 519 -1.90 4.97 -1.68
CA VAL A 519 -2.89 6.06 -1.75
C VAL A 519 -4.13 5.70 -0.94
N ASN A 520 -4.55 6.63 -0.09
CA ASN A 520 -5.77 6.58 0.69
C ASN A 520 -5.89 5.29 1.53
N ILE A 521 -4.81 4.93 2.24
CA ILE A 521 -4.70 3.70 3.02
C ILE A 521 -5.26 3.91 4.44
N LEU A 522 -6.18 3.03 4.85
CA LEU A 522 -6.72 3.02 6.21
C LEU A 522 -5.89 2.10 7.10
N ALA A 523 -5.32 2.63 8.17
CA ALA A 523 -4.66 1.86 9.23
C ALA A 523 -4.83 2.54 10.60
N ALA A 524 -4.29 1.92 11.66
CA ALA A 524 -4.41 2.42 13.02
C ALA A 524 -3.86 3.84 13.17
N TRP A 525 -4.42 4.59 14.10
CA TRP A 525 -4.00 5.96 14.42
C TRP A 525 -3.78 6.15 15.92
N LYS A 526 -3.15 7.26 16.32
CA LYS A 526 -3.04 7.63 17.73
C LYS A 526 -4.42 7.97 18.27
N GLY A 527 -4.82 7.33 19.37
CA GLY A 527 -6.19 7.39 19.89
C GLY A 527 -6.57 8.70 20.58
N ASN A 528 -5.67 9.68 20.65
CA ASN A 528 -5.86 10.97 21.32
C ASN A 528 -5.73 12.16 20.35
N ASP A 529 -5.84 11.94 19.04
CA ASP A 529 -5.68 13.01 18.05
C ASP A 529 -6.93 13.90 17.95
N THR A 530 -6.96 14.97 18.73
CA THR A 530 -8.08 15.91 18.72
C THR A 530 -8.12 16.79 17.47
N GLN A 531 -7.01 16.92 16.74
CA GLN A 531 -6.97 17.67 15.47
C GLN A 531 -7.73 16.94 14.36
N GLU A 532 -7.72 15.61 14.40
CA GLU A 532 -8.47 14.73 13.49
C GLU A 532 -9.91 14.46 13.96
N ALA A 533 -10.28 14.94 15.15
CA ALA A 533 -11.59 14.67 15.71
C ALA A 533 -12.67 15.53 15.03
N LEU A 534 -13.74 14.88 14.56
CA LEU A 534 -14.93 15.63 14.11
C LEU A 534 -15.65 16.29 15.29
N PRO A 535 -16.30 17.46 15.09
CA PRO A 535 -17.04 18.13 16.15
C PRO A 535 -18.04 17.20 16.85
N GLY A 536 -17.91 17.08 18.17
CA GLY A 536 -18.77 16.24 19.01
C GLY A 536 -18.52 14.73 18.89
N LYS A 537 -17.41 14.30 18.29
CA LYS A 537 -16.99 12.89 18.23
C LYS A 537 -15.66 12.69 18.95
N GLU A 538 -15.43 11.45 19.39
CA GLU A 538 -14.13 11.01 19.88
C GLU A 538 -13.09 11.03 18.75
N PRO A 539 -11.78 11.17 19.09
CA PRO A 539 -10.70 11.00 18.14
C PRO A 539 -10.78 9.67 17.36
N PRO A 540 -10.38 9.67 16.09
CA PRO A 540 -10.45 8.47 15.27
C PRO A 540 -9.36 7.46 15.68
N LEU A 541 -9.74 6.17 15.78
CA LEU A 541 -8.80 5.08 16.07
C LEU A 541 -8.07 4.55 14.82
N PHE A 542 -8.56 4.93 13.65
CA PHE A 542 -8.00 4.61 12.34
C PHE A 542 -7.98 5.87 11.51
N ASN A 543 -6.98 6.07 10.66
CA ASN A 543 -6.90 7.23 9.77
C ASN A 543 -6.61 6.79 8.33
N VAL A 544 -6.99 7.64 7.36
CA VAL A 544 -6.74 7.45 5.94
C VAL A 544 -5.68 8.45 5.49
N ILE A 545 -4.50 7.95 5.12
CA ILE A 545 -3.40 8.79 4.63
C ILE A 545 -2.76 8.18 3.37
N SER A 546 -2.00 9.02 2.66
CA SER A 546 -1.34 8.70 1.40
C SER A 546 0.16 8.98 1.50
N GLY A 547 0.95 8.17 0.81
CA GLY A 547 2.39 8.33 0.71
C GLY A 547 3.10 7.03 0.32
N THR A 548 4.32 7.15 -0.20
CA THR A 548 5.23 5.99 -0.29
C THR A 548 5.52 5.39 1.08
N SER A 549 5.37 6.18 2.14
CA SER A 549 5.33 5.73 3.54
C SER A 549 4.28 4.65 3.84
N MET A 550 3.16 4.62 3.14
CA MET A 550 2.12 3.59 3.30
C MET A 550 2.39 2.39 2.40
N SER A 551 3.07 2.58 1.26
CA SER A 551 3.47 1.49 0.37
C SER A 551 4.61 0.64 0.94
N CYS A 552 5.60 1.27 1.60
CA CYS A 552 6.73 0.61 2.25
C CYS A 552 6.31 -0.52 3.21
N PRO A 553 5.42 -0.30 4.21
CA PRO A 553 5.00 -1.34 5.12
C PRO A 553 4.17 -2.46 4.46
N HIS A 554 3.52 -2.21 3.31
CA HIS A 554 2.90 -3.30 2.56
C HIS A 554 3.97 -4.30 2.08
N VAL A 555 5.08 -3.78 1.53
CA VAL A 555 6.20 -4.61 1.09
C VAL A 555 6.90 -5.26 2.28
N SER A 556 7.08 -4.56 3.41
CA SER A 556 7.67 -5.11 4.64
C SER A 556 6.88 -6.30 5.19
N GLY A 557 5.54 -6.22 5.20
CA GLY A 557 4.69 -7.33 5.63
C GLY A 557 4.82 -8.57 4.72
N ILE A 558 4.93 -8.37 3.41
CA ILE A 558 5.14 -9.47 2.45
C ILE A 558 6.56 -10.03 2.60
N ALA A 559 7.59 -9.19 2.74
CA ALA A 559 8.96 -9.62 2.99
C ALA A 559 9.06 -10.47 4.27
N ALA A 560 8.35 -10.09 5.33
CA ALA A 560 8.29 -10.87 6.57
C ALA A 560 7.61 -12.24 6.38
N SER A 561 6.58 -12.31 5.53
CA SER A 561 5.91 -13.56 5.18
C SER A 561 6.82 -14.49 4.35
N VAL A 562 7.54 -13.92 3.38
CA VAL A 562 8.54 -14.67 2.59
C VAL A 562 9.66 -15.18 3.48
N LYS A 563 10.16 -14.35 4.41
CA LYS A 563 11.19 -14.75 5.39
C LYS A 563 10.70 -15.83 6.34
N HIS A 564 9.44 -15.76 6.80
CA HIS A 564 8.85 -16.80 7.63
C HIS A 564 8.84 -18.16 6.92
N GLN A 565 8.37 -18.18 5.66
CA GLN A 565 8.32 -19.41 4.87
C GLN A 565 9.71 -19.90 4.43
N ASN A 566 10.65 -18.98 4.25
CA ASN A 566 12.01 -19.27 3.82
C ASN A 566 13.07 -18.65 4.76
N PRO A 567 13.24 -19.17 6.00
CA PRO A 567 14.09 -18.54 7.02
C PRO A 567 15.56 -18.39 6.61
N SER A 568 16.06 -19.28 5.74
CA SER A 568 17.44 -19.25 5.26
C SER A 568 17.67 -18.31 4.07
N TRP A 569 16.63 -17.68 3.52
CA TRP A 569 16.81 -16.77 2.39
C TRP A 569 17.50 -15.48 2.82
N SER A 570 18.40 -15.03 1.95
CA SER A 570 19.10 -13.75 2.07
C SER A 570 18.15 -12.58 1.76
N PRO A 571 18.48 -11.36 2.21
CA PRO A 571 17.73 -10.15 1.84
C PRO A 571 17.56 -9.99 0.34
N SER A 572 18.58 -10.30 -0.45
CA SER A 572 18.55 -10.19 -1.91
C SER A 572 17.66 -11.26 -2.56
N ALA A 573 17.60 -12.47 -2.01
CA ALA A 573 16.64 -13.49 -2.45
C ALA A 573 15.18 -13.05 -2.22
N ILE A 574 14.90 -12.48 -1.04
CA ILE A 574 13.56 -11.95 -0.69
C ILE A 574 13.18 -10.80 -1.64
N ARG A 575 14.09 -9.82 -1.82
CA ARG A 575 13.92 -8.73 -2.81
C ARG A 575 13.64 -9.29 -4.20
N SER A 576 14.42 -10.26 -4.65
CA SER A 576 14.24 -10.86 -5.97
C SER A 576 12.90 -11.57 -6.12
N ALA A 577 12.44 -12.31 -5.10
CA ALA A 577 11.16 -13.00 -5.14
C ALA A 577 10.00 -12.00 -5.29
N ILE A 578 10.07 -10.89 -4.55
CA ILE A 578 9.10 -9.79 -4.62
C ILE A 578 9.10 -9.15 -6.01
N MET A 579 10.27 -8.76 -6.52
CA MET A 579 10.38 -8.05 -7.79
C MET A 579 9.99 -8.93 -8.99
N THR A 580 10.49 -10.17 -9.04
CA THR A 580 10.33 -11.02 -10.23
C THR A 580 8.92 -11.57 -10.45
N THR A 581 8.07 -11.44 -9.44
CA THR A 581 6.68 -11.92 -9.44
C THR A 581 5.64 -10.80 -9.44
N ALA A 582 6.09 -9.55 -9.57
CA ALA A 582 5.23 -8.36 -9.65
C ALA A 582 4.33 -8.38 -10.89
N THR A 583 3.20 -7.66 -10.83
CA THR A 583 2.22 -7.51 -11.91
C THR A 583 2.36 -6.15 -12.59
N GLN A 584 2.19 -6.09 -13.91
CA GLN A 584 2.43 -4.89 -14.75
C GLN A 584 1.15 -4.35 -15.36
N ILE A 585 0.01 -4.90 -14.96
CA ILE A 585 -1.31 -4.54 -15.46
C ILE A 585 -2.22 -4.09 -14.32
N ASN A 586 -3.22 -3.28 -14.67
CA ASN A 586 -4.28 -2.86 -13.76
C ASN A 586 -5.52 -3.77 -13.84
N ASN A 587 -6.55 -3.45 -13.07
CA ASN A 587 -7.83 -4.17 -13.06
C ASN A 587 -8.62 -4.07 -14.38
N LYS A 588 -8.22 -3.22 -15.34
CA LYS A 588 -8.71 -3.25 -16.73
C LYS A 588 -7.91 -4.21 -17.62
N LYS A 589 -6.95 -4.95 -17.04
CA LYS A 589 -6.04 -5.88 -17.73
C LYS A 589 -5.20 -5.21 -18.83
N VAL A 590 -4.90 -3.92 -18.64
CA VAL A 590 -3.99 -3.13 -19.49
C VAL A 590 -2.82 -2.63 -18.66
N ALA A 591 -1.77 -2.11 -19.31
CA ALA A 591 -0.59 -1.58 -18.64
C ALA A 591 -0.95 -0.56 -17.55
N ILE A 592 -0.21 -0.60 -16.44
CA ILE A 592 -0.30 0.41 -15.38
C ILE A 592 0.02 1.79 -15.97
N THR A 593 -0.72 2.80 -15.54
CA THR A 593 -0.53 4.20 -15.95
C THR A 593 -0.08 5.05 -14.76
N ALA A 594 0.47 6.23 -15.02
CA ALA A 594 0.58 7.30 -14.03
C ALA A 594 -0.75 8.06 -13.92
N ASP A 595 -0.92 8.88 -12.88
CA ASP A 595 -2.13 9.71 -12.68
C ASP A 595 -2.41 10.66 -13.86
N SER A 596 -1.38 11.07 -14.60
CA SER A 596 -1.50 11.85 -15.84
C SER A 596 -2.16 11.09 -17.01
N GLY A 597 -2.35 9.78 -16.87
CA GLY A 597 -2.86 8.89 -17.91
C GLY A 597 -1.78 8.33 -18.85
N SER A 598 -0.51 8.73 -18.71
CA SER A 598 0.58 8.13 -19.47
C SER A 598 0.85 6.68 -19.04
N ILE A 599 1.32 5.85 -19.97
CA ILE A 599 1.78 4.49 -19.63
C ILE A 599 2.95 4.63 -18.66
N ALA A 600 2.87 3.96 -17.52
CA ALA A 600 3.93 3.96 -16.53
C ALA A 600 5.11 3.11 -17.02
N THR A 601 6.29 3.55 -16.65
CA THR A 601 7.59 2.95 -16.98
C THR A 601 8.20 2.28 -15.75
N PRO A 602 9.25 1.48 -15.92
CA PRO A 602 10.06 1.00 -14.81
C PRO A 602 10.65 2.09 -13.90
N TYR A 603 10.81 3.35 -14.33
CA TYR A 603 11.18 4.44 -13.42
C TYR A 603 10.02 4.91 -12.53
N ASP A 604 8.79 4.55 -12.88
CA ASP A 604 7.59 4.88 -12.11
C ASP A 604 7.27 3.78 -11.10
N PHE A 605 7.38 2.51 -11.52
CA PHE A 605 6.91 1.38 -10.72
C PHE A 605 7.95 0.29 -10.41
N GLY A 606 9.17 0.41 -10.93
CA GLY A 606 10.19 -0.63 -10.83
C GLY A 606 9.82 -1.89 -11.58
N ALA A 607 9.71 -3.01 -10.85
CA ALA A 607 9.28 -4.28 -11.42
C ALA A 607 7.76 -4.34 -11.69
N GLY A 608 6.94 -3.61 -10.94
CA GLY A 608 5.48 -3.59 -11.06
C GLY A 608 4.77 -3.48 -9.70
N GLU A 609 3.46 -3.72 -9.69
CA GLU A 609 2.65 -3.85 -8.47
C GLU A 609 2.97 -5.19 -7.77
N ILE A 610 3.23 -5.15 -6.48
CA ILE A 610 3.56 -6.32 -5.67
C ILE A 610 2.43 -7.37 -5.65
N SER A 611 2.79 -8.65 -5.59
CA SER A 611 1.85 -9.75 -5.30
C SER A 611 1.98 -10.21 -3.85
N PRO A 612 0.88 -10.48 -3.12
CA PRO A 612 0.95 -10.89 -1.73
C PRO A 612 1.41 -12.35 -1.56
N THR A 613 1.35 -13.16 -2.61
CA THR A 613 1.57 -14.61 -2.52
C THR A 613 2.52 -15.18 -3.54
N ALA A 614 2.64 -14.58 -4.73
CA ALA A 614 3.59 -15.06 -5.74
C ALA A 614 5.06 -15.08 -5.26
N PRO A 615 5.54 -14.13 -4.42
CA PRO A 615 6.89 -14.15 -3.88
C PRO A 615 7.20 -15.36 -2.98
N LEU A 616 6.19 -16.09 -2.51
CA LEU A 616 6.37 -17.30 -1.69
C LEU A 616 6.90 -18.48 -2.51
N GLN A 617 6.64 -18.49 -3.83
CA GLN A 617 7.10 -19.52 -4.76
C GLN A 617 7.52 -18.87 -6.10
N PRO A 618 8.64 -18.12 -6.14
CA PRO A 618 9.04 -17.35 -7.31
C PRO A 618 9.67 -18.23 -8.41
N GLY A 619 10.03 -19.48 -8.10
CA GLY A 619 10.73 -20.39 -9.01
C GLY A 619 12.24 -20.11 -9.10
N LEU A 620 12.64 -18.89 -9.47
CA LEU A 620 14.04 -18.45 -9.48
C LEU A 620 14.22 -17.15 -8.69
N VAL A 621 15.41 -16.96 -8.13
CA VAL A 621 15.85 -15.69 -7.50
C VAL A 621 17.22 -15.25 -8.01
N TYR A 622 17.45 -13.94 -8.01
CA TYR A 622 18.71 -13.27 -8.32
C TYR A 622 19.33 -12.78 -7.02
N GLU A 623 20.21 -13.61 -6.45
CA GLU A 623 20.91 -13.26 -5.23
C GLU A 623 22.09 -12.34 -5.53
N THR A 624 22.03 -11.14 -4.97
CA THR A 624 23.18 -10.24 -4.84
C THR A 624 23.93 -10.64 -3.57
N ASP A 625 25.20 -11.02 -3.69
CA ASP A 625 26.02 -11.45 -2.55
C ASP A 625 26.94 -10.34 -2.02
N THR A 626 27.69 -10.63 -0.97
CA THR A 626 28.63 -9.66 -0.38
C THR A 626 29.66 -9.18 -1.41
N ILE A 627 30.14 -10.05 -2.30
CA ILE A 627 31.13 -9.68 -3.32
C ILE A 627 30.52 -8.71 -4.33
N ASP A 628 29.25 -8.89 -4.71
CA ASP A 628 28.53 -7.93 -5.56
C ASP A 628 28.48 -6.54 -4.93
N TYR A 629 28.17 -6.43 -3.63
CA TYR A 629 28.13 -5.14 -2.94
C TYR A 629 29.52 -4.51 -2.80
N LEU A 630 30.56 -5.30 -2.53
CA LEU A 630 31.94 -4.79 -2.50
C LEU A 630 32.38 -4.32 -3.89
N ASN A 631 32.02 -5.06 -4.95
CA ASN A 631 32.26 -4.65 -6.34
C ASN A 631 31.50 -3.37 -6.70
N PHE A 632 30.26 -3.20 -6.25
CA PHE A 632 29.51 -1.95 -6.41
C PHE A 632 30.27 -0.76 -5.82
N LEU A 633 30.80 -0.89 -4.60
CA LEU A 633 31.61 0.16 -3.98
C LEU A 633 32.88 0.45 -4.80
N CYS A 634 33.58 -0.59 -5.27
CA CYS A 634 34.74 -0.43 -6.15
C CYS A 634 34.39 0.31 -7.45
N TYR A 635 33.28 -0.05 -8.10
CA TYR A 635 32.80 0.57 -9.35
C TYR A 635 32.33 2.01 -9.15
N SER A 636 31.87 2.33 -7.95
CA SER A 636 31.47 3.68 -7.54
C SER A 636 32.66 4.57 -7.14
N GLY A 637 33.90 4.03 -7.14
CA GLY A 637 35.13 4.79 -6.91
C GLY A 637 35.73 4.65 -5.51
N TYR A 638 35.18 3.80 -4.64
CA TYR A 638 35.79 3.50 -3.35
C TYR A 638 37.01 2.60 -3.52
N ASN A 639 38.13 2.97 -2.89
CA ASN A 639 39.33 2.13 -2.89
C ASN A 639 39.24 1.03 -1.83
N ILE A 640 40.04 -0.03 -1.99
CA ILE A 640 40.04 -1.18 -1.08
C ILE A 640 40.32 -0.80 0.38
N SER A 641 41.13 0.24 0.63
CA SER A 641 41.43 0.71 1.98
C SER A 641 40.19 1.30 2.67
N LYS A 642 39.37 2.08 1.96
CA LYS A 642 38.09 2.60 2.46
C LYS A 642 37.07 1.48 2.63
N ILE A 643 36.97 0.57 1.66
CA ILE A 643 36.04 -0.57 1.74
C ILE A 643 36.35 -1.44 2.96
N LYS A 644 37.63 -1.66 3.28
CA LYS A 644 38.08 -2.36 4.49
C LYS A 644 37.70 -1.70 5.81
N VAL A 645 37.36 -0.41 5.78
CA VAL A 645 36.82 0.31 6.95
C VAL A 645 35.29 0.19 6.99
N ILE A 646 34.64 0.17 5.81
CA ILE A 646 33.17 0.13 5.69
C ILE A 646 32.63 -1.28 5.96
N ALA A 647 33.20 -2.32 5.38
CA ALA A 647 32.63 -3.67 5.45
C ALA A 647 33.36 -4.53 6.49
N ALA A 648 32.60 -5.12 7.40
CA ALA A 648 33.14 -6.02 8.41
C ALA A 648 33.55 -7.38 7.81
N THR A 649 32.87 -7.80 6.73
CA THR A 649 33.02 -9.14 6.16
C THR A 649 33.64 -9.08 4.77
N ILE A 650 34.97 -9.03 4.70
CA ILE A 650 35.71 -9.01 3.44
C ILE A 650 36.46 -10.33 3.27
N PRO A 651 36.30 -11.03 2.13
CA PRO A 651 37.10 -12.22 1.83
C PRO A 651 38.61 -11.89 1.89
N GLU A 652 39.42 -12.77 2.48
CA GLU A 652 40.86 -12.51 2.78
C GLU A 652 41.69 -12.00 1.61
N ASN A 653 41.30 -12.31 0.36
CA ASN A 653 42.00 -11.92 -0.86
C ASN A 653 41.16 -11.01 -1.78
N PHE A 654 40.10 -10.38 -1.28
CA PHE A 654 39.31 -9.46 -2.10
C PHE A 654 40.13 -8.22 -2.48
N THR A 655 40.10 -7.88 -3.76
CA THR A 655 40.69 -6.66 -4.32
C THR A 655 39.72 -6.05 -5.32
N CYS A 656 39.66 -4.72 -5.37
CA CYS A 656 38.87 -4.07 -6.41
C CYS A 656 39.38 -4.45 -7.80
N PRO A 657 38.49 -4.75 -8.77
CA PRO A 657 38.89 -5.01 -10.14
C PRO A 657 39.73 -3.87 -10.72
N LYS A 658 40.82 -4.20 -11.45
CA LYS A 658 41.78 -3.21 -11.98
C LYS A 658 41.12 -2.17 -12.90
N GLU A 659 40.09 -2.57 -13.64
CA GLU A 659 39.34 -1.72 -14.57
C GLU A 659 37.95 -1.38 -14.01
N SER A 660 37.87 -1.03 -12.72
CA SER A 660 36.62 -0.60 -12.09
C SER A 660 36.08 0.66 -12.76
N SER A 661 34.82 0.62 -13.19
CA SER A 661 34.11 1.75 -13.81
C SER A 661 32.62 1.69 -13.49
N ILE A 662 31.95 2.84 -13.52
CA ILE A 662 30.51 2.96 -13.22
C ILE A 662 29.67 2.04 -14.12
N ASP A 663 30.08 1.82 -15.37
CA ASP A 663 29.36 0.97 -16.31
C ASP A 663 29.28 -0.49 -15.85
N LEU A 664 30.25 -0.96 -15.04
CA LEU A 664 30.28 -2.33 -14.52
C LEU A 664 29.22 -2.57 -13.43
N ILE A 665 28.63 -1.52 -12.85
CA ILE A 665 27.48 -1.64 -11.92
C ILE A 665 26.33 -2.41 -12.57
N SER A 666 26.13 -2.26 -13.89
CA SER A 666 25.11 -2.98 -14.65
C SER A 666 25.26 -4.52 -14.56
N ASN A 667 26.43 -5.04 -14.19
CA ASN A 667 26.70 -6.47 -14.00
C ASN A 667 26.37 -7.00 -12.59
N ILE A 668 26.07 -6.15 -11.63
CA ILE A 668 25.61 -6.59 -10.31
C ILE A 668 24.41 -7.51 -10.50
N ASN A 669 24.37 -8.63 -9.76
CA ASN A 669 23.33 -9.64 -9.90
C ASN A 669 22.00 -9.17 -9.28
N TYR A 670 21.40 -8.16 -9.91
CA TYR A 670 20.17 -7.50 -9.50
C TYR A 670 18.98 -8.00 -10.33
N PRO A 671 17.77 -8.11 -9.76
CA PRO A 671 16.54 -8.51 -10.45
C PRO A 671 15.97 -7.41 -11.39
N SER A 672 16.83 -6.56 -11.94
CA SER A 672 16.59 -5.63 -13.03
C SER A 672 17.92 -5.35 -13.75
N ILE A 673 17.85 -4.78 -14.95
CA ILE A 673 19.03 -4.37 -15.71
C ILE A 673 18.90 -2.89 -16.07
N SER A 674 19.80 -2.05 -15.58
CA SER A 674 19.89 -0.66 -16.03
C SER A 674 21.24 -0.42 -16.68
N ILE A 675 21.25 0.20 -17.86
CA ILE A 675 22.45 0.53 -18.61
C ILE A 675 22.39 2.00 -18.99
N SER A 676 23.25 2.80 -18.39
CA SER A 676 23.45 4.21 -18.70
C SER A 676 24.67 4.41 -19.61
N GLY A 677 24.78 5.57 -20.26
CA GLY A 677 25.87 5.88 -21.19
C GLY A 677 25.95 4.92 -22.38
N PHE A 678 24.83 4.32 -22.77
CA PHE A 678 24.77 3.31 -23.81
C PHE A 678 25.13 3.90 -25.18
N LYS A 679 25.98 3.18 -25.92
CA LYS A 679 26.44 3.56 -27.26
C LYS A 679 25.94 2.57 -28.30
N GLU A 680 26.76 1.54 -28.60
CA GLU A 680 26.45 0.58 -29.65
C GLU A 680 25.98 -0.77 -29.09
N SER A 681 26.75 -1.34 -28.16
CA SER A 681 26.44 -2.65 -27.59
C SER A 681 26.96 -2.78 -26.17
N ARG A 682 26.22 -3.50 -25.32
CA ARG A 682 26.61 -3.81 -23.94
C ARG A 682 26.14 -5.23 -23.60
N THR A 683 27.02 -6.01 -23.00
CA THR A 683 26.67 -7.33 -22.46
C THR A 683 26.71 -7.27 -20.94
N VAL A 684 25.66 -7.78 -20.30
CA VAL A 684 25.59 -7.97 -18.85
C VAL A 684 25.42 -9.44 -18.52
N THR A 685 25.94 -9.87 -17.37
CA THR A 685 25.74 -11.23 -16.86
C THR A 685 24.74 -11.22 -15.71
N ARG A 686 23.92 -12.26 -15.63
CA ARG A 686 23.04 -12.54 -14.49
C ARG A 686 23.18 -14.00 -14.08
N THR A 687 22.99 -14.26 -12.80
CA THR A 687 23.00 -15.60 -12.21
C THR A 687 21.70 -15.83 -11.48
N ALA A 688 20.95 -16.85 -11.91
CA ALA A 688 19.70 -17.24 -11.29
C ALA A 688 19.92 -18.49 -10.41
N THR A 689 19.35 -18.48 -9.21
CA THR A 689 19.30 -19.61 -8.29
C THR A 689 17.91 -20.27 -8.36
N ASN A 690 17.85 -21.58 -8.56
CA ASN A 690 16.59 -22.33 -8.50
C ASN A 690 16.08 -22.47 -7.06
N VAL A 691 14.84 -22.04 -6.82
CA VAL A 691 14.15 -22.13 -5.51
C VAL A 691 12.74 -22.72 -5.64
N ALA A 692 12.45 -23.39 -6.76
CA ALA A 692 11.14 -23.97 -7.04
C ALA A 692 10.76 -25.15 -6.13
N GLY A 693 11.67 -25.64 -5.29
CA GLY A 693 11.48 -26.84 -4.47
C GLY A 693 11.62 -28.16 -5.24
N ASP A 694 11.32 -28.17 -6.54
CA ASP A 694 11.54 -29.31 -7.44
C ASP A 694 13.03 -29.48 -7.78
N ASP A 695 13.50 -30.73 -7.77
CA ASP A 695 14.90 -31.03 -8.11
C ASP A 695 15.20 -30.71 -9.58
N GLN A 696 14.34 -31.07 -10.53
CA GLN A 696 14.57 -30.76 -11.95
C GLN A 696 13.57 -29.73 -12.49
N SER A 697 14.08 -28.60 -12.96
CA SER A 697 13.28 -27.54 -13.58
C SER A 697 13.99 -26.94 -14.78
N SER A 698 13.22 -26.56 -15.81
CA SER A 698 13.81 -25.93 -16.99
C SER A 698 13.01 -24.75 -17.47
N TYR A 699 13.71 -23.63 -17.65
CA TYR A 699 13.13 -22.35 -18.02
C TYR A 699 13.57 -21.94 -19.41
N VAL A 700 12.64 -21.41 -20.19
CA VAL A 700 12.88 -20.82 -21.51
C VAL A 700 12.73 -19.30 -21.39
N VAL A 701 13.62 -18.57 -22.05
CA VAL A 701 13.58 -17.11 -22.04
C VAL A 701 12.68 -16.55 -23.13
N SER A 702 11.95 -15.48 -22.80
CA SER A 702 11.31 -14.58 -23.75
C SER A 702 11.73 -13.14 -23.45
N THR A 703 11.88 -12.32 -24.48
CA THR A 703 12.23 -10.90 -24.36
C THR A 703 11.11 -10.03 -24.92
N ASP A 704 10.84 -8.93 -24.24
CA ASP A 704 9.98 -7.84 -24.71
C ASP A 704 10.87 -6.60 -24.82
N ALA A 705 11.16 -6.18 -26.05
CA ALA A 705 12.14 -5.14 -26.35
C ALA A 705 11.57 -4.12 -27.34
N PRO A 706 11.85 -2.82 -27.14
CA PRO A 706 11.44 -1.79 -28.09
C PRO A 706 12.22 -1.90 -29.40
N LYS A 707 11.66 -1.34 -30.48
CA LYS A 707 12.18 -1.49 -31.86
C LYS A 707 13.63 -0.99 -32.04
N ASP A 708 14.05 -0.03 -31.22
CA ASP A 708 15.34 0.64 -31.32
C ASP A 708 16.48 -0.14 -30.64
N ILE A 709 16.19 -1.30 -30.03
CA ILE A 709 17.20 -2.15 -29.39
C ILE A 709 16.95 -3.65 -29.63
N ASN A 710 18.01 -4.36 -29.96
CA ASN A 710 18.00 -5.81 -30.02
C ASN A 710 18.51 -6.41 -28.70
N VAL A 711 17.78 -7.36 -28.14
CA VAL A 711 18.12 -8.02 -26.86
C VAL A 711 18.30 -9.52 -27.09
N LYS A 712 19.53 -9.99 -26.93
CA LYS A 712 19.91 -11.39 -27.11
C LYS A 712 20.31 -12.02 -25.78
N VAL A 713 19.67 -13.12 -25.40
CA VAL A 713 19.96 -13.88 -24.17
C VAL A 713 20.60 -15.23 -24.50
N ILE A 714 21.73 -15.54 -23.84
CA ILE A 714 22.48 -16.79 -24.05
C ILE A 714 22.89 -17.41 -22.70
N PRO A 715 22.61 -18.70 -22.45
CA PRO A 715 21.81 -19.61 -23.27
C PRO A 715 20.32 -19.20 -23.29
N GLY A 716 19.55 -19.65 -24.29
CA GLY A 716 18.10 -19.40 -24.35
C GLY A 716 17.25 -20.31 -23.44
N LYS A 717 17.90 -21.25 -22.74
CA LYS A 717 17.28 -22.21 -21.84
C LYS A 717 18.20 -22.45 -20.65
N LEU A 718 17.64 -22.43 -19.44
CA LEU A 718 18.33 -22.82 -18.21
C LEU A 718 17.74 -24.16 -17.74
N GLN A 719 18.61 -25.11 -17.41
CA GLN A 719 18.21 -26.45 -16.95
C GLN A 719 18.85 -26.73 -15.59
N PHE A 720 18.04 -26.65 -14.54
CA PHE A 720 18.44 -26.93 -13.18
C PHE A 720 18.18 -28.41 -12.87
N LEU A 721 19.14 -29.04 -12.21
CA LEU A 721 19.17 -30.46 -11.84
C LEU A 721 18.87 -30.68 -10.35
N LYS A 722 18.97 -29.62 -9.54
CA LYS A 722 18.58 -29.65 -8.12
C LYS A 722 18.13 -28.27 -7.64
N ASN A 723 17.40 -28.25 -6.53
CA ASN A 723 17.12 -27.03 -5.78
C ASN A 723 18.41 -26.37 -5.29
N GLY A 724 18.46 -25.04 -5.28
CA GLY A 724 19.64 -24.23 -4.91
C GLY A 724 20.77 -24.19 -5.95
N GLN A 725 20.63 -24.88 -7.10
CA GLN A 725 21.62 -24.76 -8.17
C GLN A 725 21.59 -23.34 -8.78
N LYS A 726 22.78 -22.78 -9.02
CA LYS A 726 22.98 -21.50 -9.69
C LYS A 726 23.39 -21.72 -11.15
N LEU A 727 22.79 -20.97 -12.06
CA LEU A 727 23.18 -20.94 -13.48
C LEU A 727 23.24 -19.49 -13.97
N SER A 728 24.26 -19.20 -14.77
CA SER A 728 24.47 -17.86 -15.33
C SER A 728 24.05 -17.79 -16.80
N TYR A 729 23.63 -16.60 -17.21
CA TYR A 729 23.35 -16.26 -18.60
C TYR A 729 23.85 -14.84 -18.89
N GLN A 730 24.07 -14.57 -20.17
CA GLN A 730 24.46 -13.27 -20.69
C GLN A 730 23.29 -12.64 -21.45
N VAL A 731 23.15 -11.33 -21.30
CA VAL A 731 22.22 -10.50 -22.04
C VAL A 731 23.02 -9.47 -22.81
N THR A 732 22.95 -9.53 -24.14
CA THR A 732 23.57 -8.55 -25.02
C THR A 732 22.51 -7.62 -25.57
N PHE A 733 22.67 -6.33 -25.30
CA PHE A 733 21.89 -5.23 -25.85
C PHE A 733 22.67 -4.61 -27.00
N THR A 734 22.03 -4.44 -28.16
CA THR A 734 22.65 -3.82 -29.34
C THR A 734 21.71 -2.79 -29.94
N SER A 735 22.18 -1.56 -30.10
CA SER A 735 21.40 -0.49 -30.75
C SER A 735 21.11 -0.85 -32.20
N THR A 736 19.87 -0.62 -32.65
CA THR A 736 19.51 -0.71 -34.09
C THR A 736 19.53 0.66 -34.76
N VAL A 737 19.77 1.72 -33.99
CA VAL A 737 19.81 3.12 -34.44
C VAL A 737 21.15 3.77 -34.08
N SER A 738 21.49 4.88 -34.74
CA SER A 738 22.74 5.60 -34.49
C SER A 738 22.77 6.39 -33.17
N LEU A 739 21.61 6.83 -32.68
CA LEU A 739 21.48 7.57 -31.42
C LEU A 739 20.13 7.29 -30.76
N LEU A 740 20.15 6.95 -29.48
CA LEU A 740 18.95 6.84 -28.65
C LEU A 740 18.49 8.23 -28.22
N LYS A 741 17.24 8.58 -28.51
CA LYS A 741 16.63 9.87 -28.15
C LYS A 741 15.98 9.86 -26.77
N GLU A 742 15.57 8.69 -26.31
CA GLU A 742 14.82 8.48 -25.08
C GLU A 742 15.30 7.18 -24.42
N ASP A 743 14.97 7.02 -23.14
CA ASP A 743 15.24 5.80 -22.40
C ASP A 743 14.35 4.67 -22.90
N LEU A 744 14.96 3.52 -23.19
CA LEU A 744 14.29 2.36 -23.76
C LEU A 744 14.01 1.32 -22.67
N PHE A 745 12.73 1.02 -22.44
CA PHE A 745 12.29 0.06 -21.45
C PHE A 745 11.83 -1.25 -22.07
N GLY A 746 12.10 -2.37 -21.39
CA GLY A 746 11.61 -3.68 -21.78
C GLY A 746 11.74 -4.70 -20.66
N SER A 747 11.67 -5.99 -20.99
CA SER A 747 11.84 -7.05 -20.00
C SER A 747 12.38 -8.37 -20.55
N ILE A 748 12.91 -9.16 -19.64
CA ILE A 748 13.33 -10.55 -19.85
C ILE A 748 12.50 -11.42 -18.92
N THR A 749 11.88 -12.47 -19.45
CA THR A 749 11.07 -13.39 -18.66
C THR A 749 11.56 -14.81 -18.84
N TRP A 750 11.87 -15.49 -17.74
CA TRP A 750 12.11 -16.92 -17.71
C TRP A 750 10.82 -17.65 -17.30
N SER A 751 10.39 -18.63 -18.09
CA SER A 751 9.17 -19.38 -17.82
C SER A 751 9.37 -20.88 -18.01
N ASN A 752 8.74 -21.68 -17.14
CA ASN A 752 8.66 -23.14 -17.27
C ASN A 752 7.20 -23.64 -17.35
N GLY A 753 6.24 -22.75 -17.62
CA GLY A 753 4.80 -23.05 -17.62
C GLY A 753 4.11 -22.94 -16.25
N LYS A 754 4.85 -23.13 -15.14
CA LYS A 754 4.37 -22.95 -13.76
C LYS A 754 4.79 -21.59 -13.20
N TYR A 755 6.09 -21.30 -13.24
CA TYR A 755 6.68 -20.06 -12.75
C TYR A 755 6.98 -19.12 -13.92
N LYS A 756 6.81 -17.82 -13.67
CA LYS A 756 7.21 -16.72 -14.55
C LYS A 756 8.09 -15.77 -13.75
N VAL A 757 9.36 -15.65 -14.16
CA VAL A 757 10.38 -14.85 -13.49
C VAL A 757 10.74 -13.70 -14.41
N ARG A 758 10.11 -12.54 -14.20
CA ARG A 758 10.27 -11.36 -15.06
C ARG A 758 11.25 -10.38 -14.43
N ILE A 759 12.21 -9.88 -15.19
CA ILE A 759 13.06 -8.75 -14.79
C ILE A 759 12.91 -7.60 -15.80
N PRO A 760 12.68 -6.35 -15.36
CA PRO A 760 12.66 -5.20 -16.25
C PRO A 760 14.09 -4.81 -16.66
N PHE A 761 14.20 -4.15 -17.81
CA PHE A 761 15.42 -3.44 -18.17
C PHE A 761 15.14 -2.02 -18.66
N VAL A 762 16.13 -1.15 -18.49
CA VAL A 762 16.21 0.17 -19.13
C VAL A 762 17.58 0.37 -19.77
N VAL A 763 17.60 0.95 -20.97
CA VAL A 763 18.81 1.35 -21.68
C VAL A 763 18.72 2.83 -22.03
N SER A 764 19.71 3.60 -21.58
CA SER A 764 19.76 5.05 -21.70
C SER A 764 21.09 5.50 -22.33
N SER A 765 21.04 6.47 -23.24
CA SER A 765 22.22 7.18 -23.73
C SER A 765 22.78 8.17 -22.70
N SER A 766 21.97 8.58 -21.72
CA SER A 766 22.33 9.50 -20.65
C SER A 766 23.36 8.87 -19.72
N THR A 767 24.40 9.63 -19.37
CA THR A 767 25.40 9.19 -18.38
C THR A 767 24.95 9.54 -16.97
N SER A 768 25.41 8.81 -15.95
CA SER A 768 25.29 9.26 -14.56
C SER A 768 25.94 10.65 -14.43
N ASN A 769 25.21 11.64 -13.93
CA ASN A 769 25.78 12.97 -13.70
C ASN A 769 26.89 12.83 -12.63
N LYS A 770 28.12 13.15 -13.03
CA LYS A 770 29.15 13.61 -12.09
C LYS A 770 29.20 15.13 -12.19
N GLY A 771 29.04 15.81 -11.05
CA GLY A 771 29.24 17.25 -10.87
C GLY A 771 28.04 17.88 -10.16
N SER A 772 28.21 18.61 -9.06
CA SER A 772 29.13 19.73 -8.93
C SER A 772 30.18 19.61 -7.83
N ASP A 773 31.40 20.02 -8.19
CA ASP A 773 32.36 20.65 -7.27
C ASP A 773 31.66 21.68 -6.37
N ASN A 774 31.75 21.47 -5.06
CA ASN A 774 32.10 22.49 -4.04
C ASN A 774 32.42 21.79 -2.71
#